data_AF-A0A945QV74-F1
#
_entry.id   AF-A0A945QV74-F1
#
_cell.length_a   1.000
_cell.length_b   1.000
_cell.length_c   1.000
_cell.angle_alpha   90.00
_cell.angle_beta   90.00
_cell.angle_gamma   90.00
#
_symmetry.space_group_name_H-M   'P 1'
#
loop_
_entity.id
_entity.type
_entity.pdbx_description
1 polymer ?
#
loop_
_entity_poly.entity_id
_entity_poly.type
_entity_poly.pdbx_seq_one_letter_code
_entity_poly.pdbx_strand_id
1 'polypeptide(L)'
;LLVGEAFRTRTLHTTWPESEGFEGLAPAVERLCREATDAVIDGYNILILSDRAVSDSRVPIPALLATAAVHHNLIRRGLRTSTGLVVETGEAREVHHFCVLAGYGAEAINPYMAFEMLEQIRLENDLPLDTGEIQNNYLKAIGKGILKVMSKMGISTYQSYCGAQIFDAVGLGSDFVEKYFCGTASTIEGADMLAIAAETVQRHGNAYGDDPLYRDMLDTGGDYTYRLRGEDHAWTPDSIASLQHAVRGNQPEQYSAFARSINEQSERLLTIRGLMAFKPADEPIPLDDVEPASEIIKRFATGAMSFGSISREAHTTLAIAMNRIGGKSNTGEGGEEVDRFTPLPNGDSMRSAIKQVASGRFGVTTEYLVNADDIQIKMAQGAKPGEGGQLPGHKVDRNIARVRHSTPGVGLISPPPHHDIYSIEDLAQLIHDLKNVNPVARISVKLVSEVGVGTVAAGVSKARADHVTIAGYEGGTGASPLTSVTHAGSPWEIGLAETQQTLVLNGLRGRIAVQVDGGLRTGRDVVIGALLGADEFGFATAPLIAAGCIMMRKCHLNTCPVGIATQDPLLRKKFTGTPEHVINYFFFVAEEVRQLMASLGFRTIDEMIGRVDRLDMRRAVDHWKAKGVDLSKLLYQAPTRDGVAIRNNATQDHNLGAAMDMELIEAAKPALESR
;
A
#
# COMPACT_ATOMS: atom_id res chain seq x y z
N LEU A 1 23.69 -29.22 21.20
CA LEU A 1 24.02 -30.27 20.21
C LEU A 1 23.30 -31.55 20.63
N LEU A 2 22.05 -31.74 20.18
CA LEU A 2 21.24 -32.96 20.39
C LEU A 2 21.67 -34.04 19.39
N VAL A 3 22.94 -34.46 19.46
CA VAL A 3 23.47 -35.54 18.61
C VAL A 3 23.39 -36.82 19.43
N GLY A 4 22.17 -37.37 19.58
CA GLY A 4 21.97 -38.58 20.39
C GLY A 4 20.53 -39.10 20.53
N GLU A 5 19.50 -38.28 20.28
CA GLU A 5 18.10 -38.75 20.30
C GLU A 5 17.59 -39.02 18.89
N ALA A 6 16.90 -40.14 18.69
CA ALA A 6 16.20 -40.43 17.43
C ALA A 6 15.15 -39.33 17.17
N PHE A 7 15.00 -38.89 15.91
CA PHE A 7 13.88 -38.03 15.54
C PHE A 7 12.57 -38.76 15.80
N ARG A 8 11.76 -38.24 16.72
CA ARG A 8 10.46 -38.78 17.10
C ARG A 8 9.38 -37.80 16.66
N THR A 9 8.53 -38.26 15.74
CA THR A 9 7.44 -37.46 15.17
C THR A 9 6.10 -37.80 15.83
N ARG A 10 5.24 -36.80 16.00
CA ARG A 10 3.84 -36.99 16.37
C ARG A 10 2.96 -36.12 15.48
N THR A 11 2.01 -36.75 14.79
CA THR A 11 0.97 -36.03 14.04
C THR A 11 -0.17 -35.66 14.97
N LEU A 12 -0.56 -34.40 14.95
CA LEU A 12 -1.67 -33.82 15.69
C LEU A 12 -2.70 -33.31 14.67
N HIS A 13 -3.95 -33.78 14.81
CA HIS A 13 -5.00 -33.43 13.87
C HIS A 13 -5.58 -32.05 14.18
N THR A 14 -5.51 -31.13 13.23
CA THR A 14 -6.01 -29.75 13.38
C THR A 14 -7.44 -29.64 12.85
N THR A 15 -8.34 -30.47 13.38
CA THR A 15 -9.76 -30.48 13.01
C THR A 15 -10.66 -30.67 14.22
N TRP A 16 -11.95 -30.32 14.09
CA TRP A 16 -12.97 -30.55 15.11
C TRP A 16 -14.25 -31.15 14.49
N PRO A 17 -15.11 -31.82 15.28
CA PRO A 17 -16.36 -32.40 14.78
C PRO A 17 -17.31 -31.34 14.22
N GLU A 18 -17.85 -31.57 13.03
CA GLU A 18 -18.84 -30.68 12.41
C GLU A 18 -20.07 -30.46 13.31
N SER A 19 -20.48 -31.49 14.07
CA SER A 19 -21.60 -31.43 15.01
C SER A 19 -21.45 -30.40 16.14
N GLU A 20 -20.23 -29.92 16.41
CA GLU A 20 -19.98 -28.87 17.41
C GLU A 20 -20.14 -27.45 16.82
N GLY A 21 -20.38 -27.33 15.50
CA GLY A 21 -20.58 -26.07 14.82
C GLY A 21 -19.42 -25.08 15.02
N PHE A 22 -19.73 -23.78 15.01
CA PHE A 22 -18.72 -22.72 15.19
C PHE A 22 -18.20 -22.64 16.64
N GLU A 23 -18.94 -23.16 17.62
CA GLU A 23 -18.51 -23.16 19.03
C GLU A 23 -17.36 -24.15 19.28
N GLY A 24 -17.18 -25.15 18.41
CA GLY A 24 -16.13 -26.16 18.50
C GLY A 24 -14.70 -25.66 18.26
N LEU A 25 -14.50 -24.51 17.58
CA LEU A 25 -13.15 -24.04 17.23
C LEU A 25 -12.28 -23.75 18.47
N ALA A 26 -12.83 -23.06 19.48
CA ALA A 26 -12.07 -22.69 20.68
C ALA A 26 -11.62 -23.91 21.50
N PRO A 27 -12.53 -24.83 21.88
CA PRO A 27 -12.16 -26.09 22.52
C PRO A 27 -11.17 -26.91 21.70
N ALA A 28 -11.27 -26.90 20.37
CA ALA A 28 -10.38 -27.64 19.49
C ALA A 28 -8.94 -27.08 19.50
N VAL A 29 -8.78 -25.76 19.47
CA VAL A 29 -7.47 -25.12 19.61
C VAL A 29 -6.87 -25.38 20.99
N GLU A 30 -7.67 -25.33 22.05
CA GLU A 30 -7.20 -25.64 23.40
C GLU A 30 -6.78 -27.11 23.54
N ARG A 31 -7.56 -28.04 22.98
CA ARG A 31 -7.21 -29.46 22.90
C ARG A 31 -5.88 -29.65 22.16
N LEU A 32 -5.72 -29.03 21.00
CA LEU A 32 -4.50 -29.11 20.20
C LEU A 32 -3.27 -28.63 21.00
N CYS A 33 -3.38 -27.51 21.71
CA CYS A 33 -2.31 -26.99 22.55
C CYS A 33 -1.92 -27.96 23.69
N ARG A 34 -2.89 -28.63 24.31
CA ARG A 34 -2.62 -29.67 25.32
C ARG A 34 -1.93 -30.88 24.70
N GLU A 35 -2.47 -31.42 23.62
CA GLU A 35 -1.88 -32.59 22.93
C GLU A 35 -0.45 -32.32 22.46
N ALA A 36 -0.17 -31.10 21.96
CA ALA A 36 1.18 -30.66 21.62
C ALA A 36 2.10 -30.62 22.85
N THR A 37 1.60 -30.11 23.98
CA THR A 37 2.36 -30.06 25.24
C THR A 37 2.72 -31.47 25.70
N ASP A 38 1.73 -32.36 25.75
CA ASP A 38 1.90 -33.74 26.21
C ASP A 38 2.86 -34.51 25.30
N ALA A 39 2.75 -34.34 23.97
CA ALA A 39 3.67 -34.94 23.02
C ALA A 39 5.13 -34.50 23.25
N VAL A 40 5.39 -33.22 23.51
CA VAL A 40 6.77 -32.77 23.79
C VAL A 40 7.28 -33.37 25.10
N ILE A 41 6.44 -33.45 26.13
CA ILE A 41 6.80 -34.07 27.42
C ILE A 41 7.10 -35.57 27.24
N ASP A 42 6.38 -36.26 26.36
CA ASP A 42 6.60 -37.67 26.00
C ASP A 42 7.85 -37.90 25.13
N GLY A 43 8.61 -36.84 24.84
CA GLY A 43 9.88 -36.86 24.11
C GLY A 43 9.74 -36.86 22.58
N TYR A 44 8.62 -36.38 22.04
CA TYR A 44 8.50 -36.10 20.61
C TYR A 44 9.14 -34.75 20.28
N ASN A 45 10.17 -34.77 19.43
CA ASN A 45 10.96 -33.60 19.04
C ASN A 45 10.56 -33.02 17.67
N ILE A 46 9.59 -33.60 16.99
CA ILE A 46 8.95 -33.03 15.80
C ILE A 46 7.43 -33.21 15.90
N LEU A 47 6.68 -32.11 15.91
CA LEU A 47 5.22 -32.14 15.85
C LEU A 47 4.74 -31.80 14.44
N ILE A 48 3.83 -32.61 13.90
CA ILE A 48 3.20 -32.38 12.59
C ILE A 48 1.76 -31.94 12.85
N LEU A 49 1.46 -30.67 12.62
CA LEU A 49 0.10 -30.14 12.66
C LEU A 49 -0.56 -30.40 11.29
N SER A 50 -1.60 -31.25 11.25
CA SER A 50 -2.17 -31.74 9.99
C SER A 50 -3.69 -31.57 9.91
N ASP A 51 -4.14 -30.87 8.86
CA ASP A 51 -5.56 -30.72 8.51
C ASP A 51 -6.07 -31.82 7.57
N ARG A 52 -5.23 -32.80 7.19
CA ARG A 52 -5.54 -33.90 6.25
C ARG A 52 -6.73 -34.77 6.69
N ALA A 53 -7.11 -34.71 7.95
CA ALA A 53 -8.29 -35.39 8.49
C ALA A 53 -9.62 -34.64 8.23
N VAL A 54 -9.62 -33.58 7.42
CA VAL A 54 -10.83 -32.88 6.98
C VAL A 54 -11.78 -33.84 6.25
N SER A 55 -13.07 -33.75 6.58
CA SER A 55 -14.14 -34.56 5.99
C SER A 55 -15.47 -33.84 6.16
N ASP A 56 -16.54 -34.39 5.59
CA ASP A 56 -17.94 -33.99 5.83
C ASP A 56 -18.29 -33.82 7.33
N SER A 57 -17.63 -34.60 8.18
CA SER A 57 -17.83 -34.66 9.63
C SER A 57 -16.73 -33.97 10.45
N ARG A 58 -15.70 -33.41 9.80
CA ARG A 58 -14.55 -32.79 10.46
C ARG A 58 -14.16 -31.47 9.80
N VAL A 59 -14.34 -30.36 10.52
CA VAL A 59 -14.01 -29.01 10.07
C VAL A 59 -12.55 -28.70 10.39
N PRO A 60 -11.76 -28.09 9.48
CA PRO A 60 -10.35 -27.80 9.72
C PRO A 60 -10.15 -26.51 10.51
N ILE A 61 -9.28 -26.54 11.53
CA ILE A 61 -8.78 -25.34 12.22
C ILE A 61 -7.92 -24.58 11.21
N PRO A 62 -8.13 -23.26 10.99
CA PRO A 62 -7.30 -22.47 10.09
C PRO A 62 -5.82 -22.66 10.39
N ALA A 63 -5.02 -23.00 9.38
CA ALA A 63 -3.67 -23.52 9.58
C ALA A 63 -2.76 -22.53 10.32
N LEU A 64 -2.93 -21.24 10.04
CA LEU A 64 -2.23 -20.15 10.72
C LEU A 64 -2.59 -20.08 12.21
N LEU A 65 -3.88 -20.20 12.57
CA LEU A 65 -4.34 -20.18 13.95
C LEU A 65 -3.81 -21.39 14.72
N ALA A 66 -3.88 -22.59 14.13
CA ALA A 66 -3.35 -23.81 14.74
C ALA A 66 -1.84 -23.69 15.02
N THR A 67 -1.09 -23.19 14.03
CA THR A 67 0.37 -23.01 14.12
C THR A 67 0.74 -22.01 15.21
N ALA A 68 0.14 -20.81 15.18
CA ALA A 68 0.44 -19.75 16.13
C ALA A 68 0.03 -20.14 17.57
N ALA A 69 -1.16 -20.74 17.74
CA ALA A 69 -1.63 -21.18 19.05
C ALA A 69 -0.67 -22.20 19.69
N VAL A 70 -0.25 -23.23 18.93
CA VAL A 70 0.71 -24.23 19.41
C VAL A 70 2.07 -23.60 19.68
N HIS A 71 2.58 -22.76 18.76
CA HIS A 71 3.85 -22.06 18.91
C HIS A 71 3.89 -21.23 20.20
N HIS A 72 2.92 -20.35 20.42
CA HIS A 72 2.86 -19.51 21.60
C HIS A 72 2.60 -20.29 22.89
N ASN A 73 1.76 -21.33 22.86
CA ASN A 73 1.54 -22.19 24.04
C ASN A 73 2.84 -22.90 24.45
N LEU A 74 3.59 -23.46 23.50
CA LEU A 74 4.87 -24.11 23.79
C LEU A 74 5.92 -23.10 24.29
N ILE A 75 5.93 -21.86 23.80
CA ILE A 75 6.80 -20.79 24.34
C ILE A 75 6.44 -20.50 25.79
N ARG A 76 5.16 -20.26 26.09
CA ARG A 76 4.69 -19.95 27.46
C ARG A 76 5.02 -21.07 28.45
N ARG A 77 5.10 -22.31 27.98
CA ARG A 77 5.47 -23.48 28.79
C ARG A 77 6.97 -23.79 28.83
N GLY A 78 7.81 -23.03 28.12
CA GLY A 78 9.26 -23.27 28.04
C GLY A 78 9.64 -24.52 27.24
N LEU A 79 8.74 -25.02 26.38
CA LEU A 79 8.90 -26.27 25.62
C LEU A 79 9.25 -26.05 24.14
N ARG A 80 9.10 -24.83 23.61
CA ARG A 80 9.27 -24.58 22.16
C ARG A 80 10.66 -24.90 21.61
N THR A 81 11.71 -24.78 22.43
CA THR A 81 13.10 -25.10 22.02
C THR A 81 13.38 -26.60 21.92
N SER A 82 12.47 -27.44 22.43
CA SER A 82 12.64 -28.90 22.48
C SER A 82 11.98 -29.62 21.31
N THR A 83 11.27 -28.90 20.42
CA THR A 83 10.57 -29.49 19.28
C THR A 83 10.53 -28.55 18.07
N GLY A 84 10.58 -29.13 16.86
CA GLY A 84 10.25 -28.43 15.62
C GLY A 84 8.77 -28.59 15.23
N LEU A 85 8.21 -27.58 14.56
CA LEU A 85 6.82 -27.59 14.07
C LEU A 85 6.79 -27.74 12.55
N VAL A 86 6.12 -28.80 12.08
CA VAL A 86 5.83 -29.04 10.66
C VAL A 86 4.34 -28.83 10.45
N VAL A 87 3.97 -28.06 9.43
CA VAL A 87 2.56 -27.82 9.08
C VAL A 87 2.23 -28.56 7.79
N GLU A 88 1.37 -29.57 7.87
CA GLU A 88 0.76 -30.22 6.71
C GLU A 88 -0.62 -29.61 6.49
N THR A 89 -0.80 -28.85 5.40
CA THR A 89 -2.04 -28.10 5.20
C THR A 89 -2.52 -28.08 3.75
N GLY A 90 -3.84 -28.10 3.58
CA GLY A 90 -4.51 -27.84 2.30
C GLY A 90 -4.68 -26.36 1.96
N GLU A 91 -4.49 -25.43 2.91
CA GLU A 91 -4.76 -23.99 2.72
C GLU A 91 -3.59 -23.23 2.07
N ALA A 92 -2.35 -23.64 2.32
CA ALA A 92 -1.15 -22.97 1.84
C ALA A 92 -0.96 -23.18 0.33
N ARG A 93 -1.01 -22.08 -0.44
CA ARG A 93 -0.90 -22.11 -1.90
C ARG A 93 -0.18 -20.89 -2.48
N GLU A 94 -0.28 -19.73 -1.84
CA GLU A 94 0.39 -18.50 -2.23
C GLU A 94 1.59 -18.19 -1.34
N VAL A 95 2.57 -17.44 -1.85
CA VAL A 95 3.80 -17.05 -1.13
C VAL A 95 3.50 -16.51 0.28
N HIS A 96 2.48 -15.66 0.42
CA HIS A 96 2.14 -15.05 1.69
C HIS A 96 1.69 -16.08 2.73
N HIS A 97 0.98 -17.15 2.34
CA HIS A 97 0.55 -18.21 3.27
C HIS A 97 1.75 -18.90 3.90
N PHE A 98 2.79 -19.18 3.12
CA PHE A 98 4.03 -19.75 3.65
C PHE A 98 4.77 -18.78 4.57
N CYS A 99 4.77 -17.49 4.23
CA CYS A 99 5.43 -16.46 5.02
C CYS A 99 4.74 -16.27 6.39
N VAL A 100 3.41 -16.23 6.45
CA VAL A 100 2.69 -16.14 7.73
C VAL A 100 2.90 -17.40 8.57
N LEU A 101 2.77 -18.60 7.99
CA LEU A 101 3.04 -19.84 8.72
C LEU A 101 4.46 -19.88 9.29
N ALA A 102 5.47 -19.48 8.51
CA ALA A 102 6.84 -19.36 8.98
C ALA A 102 6.97 -18.29 10.10
N GLY A 103 6.42 -17.10 9.89
CA GLY A 103 6.48 -15.98 10.84
C GLY A 103 5.83 -16.27 12.19
N TYR A 104 4.92 -17.24 12.27
CA TYR A 104 4.31 -17.73 13.50
C TYR A 104 4.79 -19.13 13.93
N GLY A 105 5.93 -19.58 13.39
CA GLY A 105 6.73 -20.63 14.01
C GLY A 105 6.74 -21.99 13.32
N ALA A 106 6.21 -22.11 12.11
CA ALA A 106 6.41 -23.29 11.28
C ALA A 106 7.88 -23.35 10.80
N GLU A 107 8.52 -24.51 10.97
CA GLU A 107 9.90 -24.77 10.50
C GLU A 107 9.91 -25.50 9.16
N ALA A 108 8.83 -26.22 8.84
CA ALA A 108 8.59 -26.80 7.53
C ALA A 108 7.09 -26.79 7.21
N ILE A 109 6.75 -26.71 5.93
CA ILE A 109 5.37 -26.64 5.44
C ILE A 109 5.21 -27.64 4.29
N ASN A 110 4.25 -28.53 4.40
CA ASN A 110 3.82 -29.47 3.36
C ASN A 110 2.45 -29.01 2.80
N PRO A 111 2.42 -28.31 1.65
CA PRO A 111 1.19 -27.83 1.03
C PRO A 111 0.53 -28.92 0.17
N TYR A 112 0.09 -30.01 0.80
CA TYR A 112 -0.28 -31.23 0.05
C TYR A 112 -1.35 -30.97 -1.02
N MET A 113 -2.39 -30.17 -0.71
CA MET A 113 -3.47 -29.90 -1.67
C MET A 113 -2.99 -29.08 -2.85
N ALA A 114 -2.00 -28.20 -2.67
CA ALA A 114 -1.40 -27.47 -3.79
C ALA A 114 -0.70 -28.43 -4.76
N PHE A 115 -0.04 -29.48 -4.27
CA PHE A 115 0.56 -30.49 -5.14
C PHE A 115 -0.48 -31.32 -5.88
N GLU A 116 -1.57 -31.73 -5.21
CA GLU A 116 -2.68 -32.45 -5.88
C GLU A 116 -3.32 -31.59 -6.99
N MET A 117 -3.59 -30.31 -6.71
CA MET A 117 -4.15 -29.38 -7.70
C MET A 117 -3.21 -29.20 -8.92
N LEU A 118 -1.91 -29.10 -8.68
CA LEU A 118 -0.93 -28.95 -9.76
C LEU A 118 -0.85 -30.19 -10.64
N GLU A 119 -0.94 -31.38 -10.05
CA GLU A 119 -0.98 -32.64 -10.81
C GLU A 119 -2.28 -32.74 -11.63
N GLN A 120 -3.42 -32.33 -11.08
CA GLN A 120 -4.66 -32.27 -11.83
C GLN A 120 -4.57 -31.29 -13.02
N ILE A 121 -4.07 -30.06 -12.79
CA ILE A 121 -3.85 -29.06 -13.85
C ILE A 121 -2.94 -29.60 -14.95
N ARG A 122 -1.88 -30.33 -14.57
CA ARG A 122 -0.95 -30.97 -15.52
C ARG A 122 -1.66 -31.93 -16.46
N LEU A 123 -2.49 -32.81 -15.89
CA LEU A 123 -3.24 -33.81 -16.63
C LEU A 123 -4.30 -33.18 -17.52
N GLU A 124 -5.04 -32.19 -17.01
CA GLU A 124 -6.12 -31.51 -17.76
C GLU A 124 -5.61 -30.66 -18.92
N ASN A 125 -4.42 -30.07 -18.78
CA ASN A 125 -3.84 -29.18 -19.80
C ASN A 125 -2.81 -29.89 -20.71
N ASP A 126 -2.65 -31.21 -20.58
CA ASP A 126 -1.68 -32.03 -21.32
C ASP A 126 -0.27 -31.40 -21.33
N LEU A 127 0.18 -30.94 -20.15
CA LEU A 127 1.47 -30.27 -20.03
C LEU A 127 2.60 -31.28 -20.19
N PRO A 128 3.62 -31.00 -21.02
CA PRO A 128 4.73 -31.92 -21.30
C PRO A 128 5.79 -31.89 -20.17
N LEU A 129 5.35 -31.96 -18.93
CA LEU A 129 6.17 -31.99 -17.72
C LEU A 129 5.80 -33.22 -16.88
N ASP A 130 6.75 -33.78 -16.16
CA ASP A 130 6.46 -34.81 -15.15
C ASP A 130 6.02 -34.21 -13.80
N THR A 131 5.48 -35.05 -12.91
CA THR A 131 5.01 -34.62 -11.59
C THR A 131 6.11 -33.97 -10.75
N GLY A 132 7.33 -34.51 -10.80
CA GLY A 132 8.48 -33.99 -10.05
C GLY A 132 8.94 -32.63 -10.57
N GLU A 133 8.95 -32.43 -11.89
CA GLU A 133 9.27 -31.16 -12.53
C GLU A 133 8.28 -30.05 -12.13
N ILE A 134 6.98 -30.35 -12.11
CA ILE A 134 5.96 -29.37 -11.69
C ILE A 134 6.08 -29.02 -10.21
N GLN A 135 6.24 -30.02 -9.34
CA GLN A 135 6.47 -29.79 -7.92
C GLN A 135 7.74 -28.95 -7.68
N ASN A 136 8.83 -29.26 -8.38
CA ASN A 136 10.08 -28.50 -8.28
C ASN A 136 9.93 -27.05 -8.78
N ASN A 137 9.18 -26.82 -9.85
CA ASN A 137 8.90 -25.47 -10.34
C ASN A 137 8.09 -24.66 -9.32
N TYR A 138 7.07 -25.27 -8.70
CA TYR A 138 6.30 -24.65 -7.63
C TYR A 138 7.15 -24.34 -6.41
N LEU A 139 7.94 -25.30 -5.92
CA LEU A 139 8.84 -25.12 -4.78
C LEU A 139 9.88 -24.02 -5.04
N LYS A 140 10.44 -23.96 -6.25
CA LYS A 140 11.35 -22.88 -6.66
C LYS A 140 10.67 -21.52 -6.67
N ALA A 141 9.43 -21.44 -7.13
CA ALA A 141 8.65 -20.20 -7.15
C ALA A 141 8.34 -19.72 -5.72
N ILE A 142 7.83 -20.61 -4.86
CA ILE A 142 7.56 -20.31 -3.44
C ILE A 142 8.85 -19.94 -2.71
N GLY A 143 9.93 -20.70 -2.88
CA GLY A 143 11.22 -20.40 -2.25
C GLY A 143 11.77 -19.02 -2.63
N LYS A 144 11.71 -18.67 -3.93
CA LYS A 144 12.07 -17.30 -4.38
C LYS A 144 11.13 -16.24 -3.81
N GLY A 145 9.84 -16.53 -3.70
CA GLY A 145 8.84 -15.65 -3.10
C GLY A 145 9.11 -15.36 -1.63
N ILE A 146 9.42 -16.39 -0.84
CA ILE A 146 9.75 -16.27 0.58
C ILE A 146 11.01 -15.41 0.76
N LEU A 147 12.09 -15.72 0.02
CA LEU A 147 13.32 -14.90 0.05
C LEU A 147 13.04 -13.44 -0.26
N LYS A 148 12.14 -13.19 -1.22
CA LYS A 148 11.72 -11.85 -1.59
C LYS A 148 10.96 -11.13 -0.48
N VAL A 149 10.03 -11.80 0.20
CA VAL A 149 9.31 -11.23 1.35
C VAL A 149 10.28 -10.93 2.50
N MET A 150 11.18 -11.85 2.83
CA MET A 150 12.19 -11.65 3.88
C MET A 150 13.10 -10.44 3.58
N SER A 151 13.51 -10.29 2.32
CA SER A 151 14.39 -9.17 1.92
C SER A 151 13.74 -7.80 2.05
N LYS A 152 12.39 -7.70 2.12
CA LYS A 152 11.68 -6.42 2.31
C LYS A 152 12.08 -5.73 3.61
N MET A 153 12.44 -6.53 4.62
CA MET A 153 12.88 -6.08 5.95
C MET A 153 14.38 -6.33 6.17
N GLY A 154 15.15 -6.62 5.11
CA GLY A 154 16.58 -6.91 5.21
C GLY A 154 16.93 -8.25 5.87
N ILE A 155 15.97 -9.15 6.06
CA ILE A 155 16.19 -10.45 6.70
C ILE A 155 16.78 -11.43 5.70
N SER A 156 17.89 -12.07 6.06
CA SER A 156 18.67 -12.94 5.16
C SER A 156 18.54 -14.44 5.44
N THR A 157 18.05 -14.85 6.61
CA THR A 157 17.94 -16.27 6.99
C THR A 157 16.53 -16.64 7.41
N TYR A 158 16.09 -17.85 7.04
CA TYR A 158 14.77 -18.35 7.40
C TYR A 158 14.66 -18.54 8.92
N GLN A 159 15.75 -18.94 9.58
CA GLN A 159 15.81 -19.13 11.03
C GLN A 159 15.51 -17.83 11.78
N SER A 160 16.01 -16.68 11.28
CA SER A 160 15.69 -15.37 11.86
C SER A 160 14.28 -14.89 11.54
N TYR A 161 13.68 -15.37 10.45
CA TYR A 161 12.31 -15.01 10.05
C TYR A 161 11.25 -15.86 10.77
N CYS A 162 11.57 -17.12 11.05
CA CYS A 162 10.68 -18.08 11.69
C CYS A 162 10.35 -17.61 13.12
N GLY A 163 9.06 -17.41 13.42
CA GLY A 163 8.59 -16.89 14.71
C GLY A 163 8.82 -15.38 14.94
N ALA A 164 9.34 -14.64 13.96
CA ALA A 164 9.65 -13.22 14.13
C ALA A 164 8.45 -12.26 13.99
N GLN A 165 7.29 -12.76 13.53
CA GLN A 165 6.05 -11.98 13.41
C GLN A 165 6.18 -10.65 12.66
N ILE A 166 6.80 -10.68 11.47
CA ILE A 166 7.00 -9.49 10.62
C ILE A 166 5.70 -9.16 9.85
N PHE A 167 4.62 -8.93 10.59
CA PHE A 167 3.28 -8.70 10.07
C PHE A 167 2.50 -7.76 11.01
N ASP A 168 1.61 -6.96 10.41
CA ASP A 168 0.58 -6.21 11.14
C ASP A 168 -0.77 -6.92 11.00
N ALA A 169 -1.57 -6.94 12.06
CA ALA A 169 -2.95 -7.38 12.01
C ALA A 169 -3.87 -6.17 11.78
N VAL A 170 -4.82 -6.31 10.84
CA VAL A 170 -5.85 -5.31 10.57
C VAL A 170 -7.21 -5.99 10.60
N GLY A 171 -8.09 -5.55 11.49
CA GLY A 171 -9.45 -6.12 11.62
C GLY A 171 -9.51 -7.42 12.42
N LEU A 172 -8.52 -7.68 13.29
CA LEU A 172 -8.57 -8.74 14.30
C LEU A 172 -8.65 -8.10 15.69
N GLY A 173 -9.54 -8.62 16.54
CA GLY A 173 -9.71 -8.13 17.90
C GLY A 173 -8.45 -8.34 18.75
N SER A 174 -8.13 -7.35 19.58
CA SER A 174 -6.93 -7.34 20.42
C SER A 174 -6.85 -8.57 21.34
N ASP A 175 -7.95 -8.99 21.97
CA ASP A 175 -7.98 -10.17 22.84
C ASP A 175 -7.61 -11.46 22.07
N PHE A 176 -8.06 -11.57 20.82
CA PHE A 176 -7.75 -12.71 19.96
C PHE A 176 -6.27 -12.71 19.55
N VAL A 177 -5.75 -11.54 19.17
CA VAL A 177 -4.32 -11.35 18.85
C VAL A 177 -3.44 -11.62 20.07
N GLU A 178 -3.77 -11.09 21.24
CA GLU A 178 -3.02 -11.32 22.48
C GLU A 178 -2.99 -12.81 22.87
N LYS A 179 -4.12 -13.51 22.70
CA LYS A 179 -4.19 -14.94 23.04
C LYS A 179 -3.35 -15.80 22.10
N TYR A 180 -3.46 -15.61 20.78
CA TYR A 180 -2.96 -16.55 19.76
C TYR A 180 -1.81 -16.04 18.89
N PHE A 181 -1.63 -14.73 18.76
CA PHE A 181 -0.63 -14.05 17.92
C PHE A 181 0.13 -12.98 18.74
N CYS A 182 0.45 -13.33 20.00
CA CYS A 182 0.97 -12.39 20.99
C CYS A 182 2.24 -11.68 20.47
N GLY A 183 2.21 -10.34 20.47
CA GLY A 183 3.31 -9.48 19.98
C GLY A 183 3.00 -8.76 18.66
N THR A 184 2.05 -9.27 17.88
CA THR A 184 1.60 -8.65 16.63
C THR A 184 0.83 -7.36 16.89
N ALA A 185 1.15 -6.30 16.15
CA ALA A 185 0.44 -5.03 16.25
C ALA A 185 -0.98 -5.14 15.67
N SER A 186 -1.97 -4.55 16.35
CA SER A 186 -3.34 -4.39 15.85
C SER A 186 -3.88 -3.00 16.16
N THR A 187 -4.01 -2.17 15.13
CA THR A 187 -4.46 -0.77 15.26
C THR A 187 -5.98 -0.64 15.10
N ILE A 188 -6.62 -1.62 14.46
CA ILE A 188 -8.07 -1.63 14.22
C ILE A 188 -8.63 -2.95 14.73
N GLU A 189 -9.51 -2.85 15.72
CA GLU A 189 -10.24 -3.99 16.29
C GLU A 189 -11.11 -4.67 15.21
N GLY A 190 -11.57 -5.89 15.46
CA GLY A 190 -12.42 -6.57 14.49
C GLY A 190 -12.81 -7.99 14.87
N ALA A 191 -12.57 -8.93 13.97
CA ALA A 191 -13.00 -10.31 14.09
C ALA A 191 -12.42 -10.98 15.34
N ASP A 192 -13.28 -11.71 16.04
CA ASP A 192 -12.94 -12.54 17.18
C ASP A 192 -12.93 -14.03 16.79
N MET A 193 -12.75 -14.89 17.79
CA MET A 193 -12.75 -16.34 17.60
C MET A 193 -14.05 -16.87 16.96
N LEU A 194 -15.20 -16.31 17.34
CA LEU A 194 -16.50 -16.75 16.84
C LEU A 194 -16.68 -16.37 15.37
N ALA A 195 -16.25 -15.16 14.99
CA ALA A 195 -16.29 -14.72 13.60
C ALA A 195 -15.43 -15.61 12.68
N ILE A 196 -14.21 -15.96 13.12
CA ILE A 196 -13.34 -16.88 12.39
C ILE A 196 -13.96 -18.28 12.31
N ALA A 197 -14.56 -18.77 13.39
CA ALA A 197 -15.20 -20.07 13.40
C ALA A 197 -16.42 -20.13 12.46
N ALA A 198 -17.28 -19.13 12.51
CA ALA A 198 -18.47 -19.04 11.66
C ALA A 198 -18.11 -19.05 10.17
N GLU A 199 -17.09 -18.29 9.76
CA GLU A 199 -16.61 -18.29 8.38
C GLU A 199 -15.98 -19.64 7.99
N THR A 200 -15.26 -20.28 8.90
CA THR A 200 -14.66 -21.59 8.65
C THR A 200 -15.73 -22.66 8.42
N VAL A 201 -16.77 -22.69 9.28
CA VAL A 201 -17.92 -23.59 9.14
C VAL A 201 -18.71 -23.30 7.88
N GLN A 202 -18.90 -22.02 7.51
CA GLN A 202 -19.59 -21.65 6.28
C GLN A 202 -18.87 -22.18 5.04
N ARG A 203 -17.54 -22.01 4.95
CA ARG A 203 -16.74 -22.53 3.83
C ARG A 203 -16.79 -24.06 3.76
N HIS A 204 -16.73 -24.72 4.91
CA HIS A 204 -16.87 -26.18 5.00
C HIS A 204 -18.26 -26.65 4.53
N GLY A 205 -19.33 -25.99 4.98
CA GLY A 205 -20.70 -26.25 4.56
C GLY A 205 -20.93 -26.04 3.06
N ASN A 206 -20.28 -25.04 2.45
CA ASN A 206 -20.32 -24.85 0.99
C ASN A 206 -19.63 -26.00 0.24
N ALA A 207 -18.52 -26.52 0.76
CA ALA A 207 -17.74 -27.58 0.12
C ALA A 207 -18.36 -28.98 0.24
N TYR A 208 -19.02 -29.28 1.37
CA TYR A 208 -19.66 -30.58 1.64
C TYR A 208 -21.19 -30.56 1.53
N GLY A 209 -21.78 -29.39 1.27
CA GLY A 209 -23.21 -29.24 1.07
C GLY A 209 -23.68 -29.72 -0.31
N ASP A 210 -25.00 -29.70 -0.50
CA ASP A 210 -25.64 -30.18 -1.73
C ASP A 210 -25.76 -29.11 -2.84
N ASP A 211 -25.05 -27.98 -2.72
CA ASP A 211 -25.10 -26.91 -3.72
C ASP A 211 -24.59 -27.43 -5.08
N PRO A 212 -25.46 -27.47 -6.13
CA PRO A 212 -25.06 -27.95 -7.44
C PRO A 212 -23.89 -27.17 -8.07
N LEU A 213 -23.71 -25.90 -7.70
CA LEU A 213 -22.66 -25.05 -8.24
C LEU A 213 -21.26 -25.54 -7.82
N TYR A 214 -21.12 -25.94 -6.56
CA TYR A 214 -19.83 -26.37 -5.99
C TYR A 214 -19.43 -27.81 -6.31
N ARG A 215 -20.27 -28.56 -7.03
CA ARG A 215 -19.95 -29.93 -7.46
C ARG A 215 -18.80 -29.98 -8.46
N ASP A 216 -18.81 -29.08 -9.43
CA ASP A 216 -17.87 -29.07 -10.56
C ASP A 216 -17.18 -27.71 -10.76
N MET A 217 -17.50 -26.70 -9.95
CA MET A 217 -16.95 -25.34 -10.11
C MET A 217 -16.56 -24.70 -8.79
N LEU A 218 -15.47 -23.91 -8.85
CA LEU A 218 -15.09 -22.98 -7.78
C LEU A 218 -15.79 -21.64 -7.98
N ASP A 219 -15.80 -20.82 -6.93
CA ASP A 219 -16.26 -19.43 -7.02
C ASP A 219 -15.51 -18.67 -8.11
N THR A 220 -16.20 -17.68 -8.72
CA THR A 220 -15.65 -16.88 -9.83
C THR A 220 -14.37 -16.13 -9.44
N GLY A 221 -14.18 -15.89 -8.14
CA GLY A 221 -13.12 -15.04 -7.58
C GLY A 221 -13.24 -13.60 -8.05
N GLY A 222 -12.24 -12.78 -7.76
CA GLY A 222 -12.23 -11.39 -8.20
C GLY A 222 -11.13 -10.55 -7.57
N ASP A 223 -10.28 -11.15 -6.74
CA ASP A 223 -9.29 -10.48 -5.91
C ASP A 223 -8.34 -9.60 -6.73
N TYR A 224 -7.87 -10.14 -7.86
CA TYR A 224 -6.87 -9.49 -8.70
C TYR A 224 -7.46 -8.59 -9.79
N THR A 225 -8.68 -8.87 -10.25
CA THR A 225 -9.32 -8.16 -11.36
C THR A 225 -10.83 -8.27 -11.24
N TYR A 226 -11.50 -7.15 -11.49
CA TYR A 226 -12.95 -7.05 -11.48
C TYR A 226 -13.61 -8.13 -12.36
N ARG A 227 -14.62 -8.80 -11.79
CA ARG A 227 -15.52 -9.73 -12.46
C ARG A 227 -16.95 -9.41 -12.04
N LEU A 228 -17.92 -9.60 -12.93
CA LEU A 228 -19.34 -9.24 -12.67
C LEU A 228 -19.96 -9.97 -11.46
N ARG A 229 -19.47 -11.17 -11.14
CA ARG A 229 -19.91 -11.98 -9.99
C ARG A 229 -18.76 -12.29 -9.03
N GLY A 230 -17.75 -11.41 -9.04
CA GLY A 230 -16.57 -11.56 -8.21
C GLY A 230 -16.54 -10.61 -7.03
N GLU A 231 -15.38 -10.53 -6.40
CA GLU A 231 -15.08 -9.53 -5.37
C GLU A 231 -15.39 -8.10 -5.83
N ASP A 232 -15.76 -7.26 -4.86
CA ASP A 232 -16.05 -5.87 -5.10
C ASP A 232 -14.76 -5.05 -5.32
N HIS A 233 -14.79 -4.16 -6.33
CA HIS A 233 -13.71 -3.21 -6.59
C HIS A 233 -14.19 -1.78 -6.45
N ALA A 234 -13.32 -0.91 -5.90
CA ALA A 234 -13.58 0.51 -5.87
C ALA A 234 -13.71 1.13 -7.27
N TRP A 235 -12.97 0.57 -8.25
CA TRP A 235 -13.09 0.95 -9.66
C TRP A 235 -13.88 -0.10 -10.42
N THR A 236 -15.13 0.24 -10.76
CA THR A 236 -16.01 -0.53 -11.65
C THR A 236 -16.10 0.12 -13.03
N PRO A 237 -16.49 -0.63 -14.09
CA PRO A 237 -16.74 -0.05 -15.40
C PRO A 237 -17.66 1.19 -15.36
N ASP A 238 -18.71 1.16 -14.53
CA ASP A 238 -19.67 2.27 -14.42
C ASP A 238 -19.06 3.51 -13.74
N SER A 239 -18.28 3.33 -12.67
CA SER A 239 -17.58 4.44 -12.01
C SER A 239 -16.55 5.10 -12.94
N ILE A 240 -15.85 4.28 -13.75
CA ILE A 240 -14.87 4.74 -14.75
C ILE A 240 -15.58 5.52 -15.84
N ALA A 241 -16.67 4.98 -16.39
CA ALA A 241 -17.44 5.65 -17.44
C ALA A 241 -17.99 6.98 -16.94
N SER A 242 -18.60 7.00 -15.76
CA SER A 242 -19.19 8.21 -15.15
C SER A 242 -18.15 9.32 -14.97
N LEU A 243 -16.98 9.00 -14.42
CA LEU A 243 -15.89 9.97 -14.28
C LEU A 243 -15.41 10.49 -15.63
N GLN A 244 -15.20 9.61 -16.62
CA GLN A 244 -14.74 10.01 -17.94
C GLN A 244 -15.74 10.91 -18.68
N HIS A 245 -17.04 10.65 -18.55
CA HIS A 245 -18.07 11.48 -19.17
C HIS A 245 -18.16 12.84 -18.48
N ALA A 246 -18.07 12.88 -17.15
CA ALA A 246 -18.06 14.11 -16.36
C ALA A 246 -16.92 15.04 -16.80
N VAL A 247 -15.69 14.54 -16.92
CA VAL A 247 -14.53 15.38 -17.23
C VAL A 247 -14.45 15.79 -18.69
N ARG A 248 -14.93 14.94 -19.63
CA ARG A 248 -14.97 15.26 -21.07
C ARG A 248 -16.05 16.27 -21.40
N GLY A 249 -17.20 16.16 -20.75
CA GLY A 249 -18.33 17.07 -20.94
C GLY A 249 -18.29 18.32 -20.05
N ASN A 250 -17.34 18.40 -19.12
CA ASN A 250 -17.33 19.35 -18.01
C ASN A 250 -18.69 19.41 -17.27
N GLN A 251 -19.17 18.25 -16.80
CA GLN A 251 -20.49 18.07 -16.19
C GLN A 251 -20.38 17.77 -14.69
N PRO A 252 -20.52 18.78 -13.80
CA PRO A 252 -20.42 18.60 -12.35
C PRO A 252 -21.45 17.61 -11.77
N GLU A 253 -22.63 17.52 -12.37
CA GLU A 253 -23.70 16.61 -11.96
C GLU A 253 -23.30 15.14 -12.14
N GLN A 254 -22.63 14.82 -13.26
CA GLN A 254 -22.11 13.48 -13.50
C GLN A 254 -20.93 13.14 -12.57
N TYR A 255 -20.09 14.14 -12.26
CA TYR A 255 -19.06 13.96 -11.22
C TYR A 255 -19.70 13.66 -9.87
N SER A 256 -20.77 14.38 -9.50
CA SER A 256 -21.48 14.16 -8.24
C SER A 256 -22.07 12.75 -8.17
N ALA A 257 -22.59 12.21 -9.27
CA ALA A 257 -23.03 10.82 -9.36
C ALA A 257 -21.86 9.82 -9.19
N PHE A 258 -20.72 10.08 -9.84
CA PHE A 258 -19.49 9.31 -9.64
C PHE A 258 -19.04 9.34 -8.17
N ALA A 259 -18.89 10.53 -7.59
CA ALA A 259 -18.44 10.71 -6.22
C ALA A 259 -19.39 10.02 -5.23
N ARG A 260 -20.71 10.15 -5.46
CA ARG A 260 -21.73 9.42 -4.68
C ARG A 260 -21.54 7.91 -4.75
N SER A 261 -21.35 7.33 -5.95
CA SER A 261 -21.14 5.88 -6.11
C SER A 261 -19.87 5.36 -5.42
N ILE A 262 -18.85 6.22 -5.30
CA ILE A 262 -17.61 5.90 -4.59
C ILE A 262 -17.74 6.09 -3.08
N ASN A 263 -18.49 7.10 -2.63
CA ASN A 263 -18.61 7.50 -1.22
C ASN A 263 -19.71 6.71 -0.47
N GLU A 264 -20.82 6.37 -1.12
CA GLU A 264 -21.93 5.60 -0.55
C GLU A 264 -21.63 4.09 -0.58
N GLN A 265 -20.61 3.69 0.20
CA GLN A 265 -20.20 2.29 0.37
C GLN A 265 -20.82 1.62 1.60
N SER A 266 -21.96 2.11 2.09
CA SER A 266 -22.62 1.55 3.27
C SER A 266 -22.89 0.04 3.18
N GLU A 267 -22.96 -0.52 1.96
CA GLU A 267 -23.16 -1.95 1.73
C GLU A 267 -21.87 -2.71 1.34
N ARG A 268 -20.86 -2.04 0.76
CA ARG A 268 -19.67 -2.70 0.17
C ARG A 268 -18.44 -2.69 1.08
N LEU A 269 -18.37 -1.78 2.05
CA LEU A 269 -17.33 -1.68 3.10
C LEU A 269 -15.88 -1.90 2.59
N LEU A 270 -15.47 -1.22 1.51
CA LEU A 270 -14.18 -1.48 0.85
C LEU A 270 -12.98 -0.78 1.49
N THR A 271 -13.20 0.25 2.30
CA THR A 271 -12.15 1.11 2.86
C THR A 271 -12.48 1.52 4.30
N ILE A 272 -11.44 1.79 5.11
CA ILE A 272 -11.62 2.26 6.50
C ILE A 272 -12.32 3.62 6.52
N ARG A 273 -11.93 4.55 5.65
CA ARG A 273 -12.62 5.85 5.53
C ARG A 273 -14.10 5.75 5.13
N GLY A 274 -14.53 4.63 4.54
CA GLY A 274 -15.95 4.33 4.33
C GLY A 274 -16.73 4.11 5.64
N LEU A 275 -16.03 3.73 6.72
CA LEU A 275 -16.57 3.57 8.08
C LEU A 275 -16.53 4.87 8.89
N MET A 276 -16.01 5.96 8.34
CA MET A 276 -16.00 7.26 9.01
C MET A 276 -17.24 8.06 8.60
N ALA A 277 -17.84 8.79 9.54
CA ALA A 277 -18.91 9.75 9.30
C ALA A 277 -18.42 11.17 9.63
N PHE A 278 -18.90 12.15 8.89
CA PHE A 278 -18.65 13.55 9.23
C PHE A 278 -19.62 14.00 10.31
N LYS A 279 -19.12 14.73 11.29
CA LYS A 279 -19.92 15.44 12.29
C LYS A 279 -20.05 16.90 11.84
N PRO A 280 -21.21 17.33 11.31
CA PRO A 280 -21.42 18.71 10.86
C PRO A 280 -21.13 19.71 11.97
N ALA A 281 -20.83 20.96 11.58
CA ALA A 281 -20.86 22.05 12.52
C ALA A 281 -22.30 22.31 13.00
N ASP A 282 -22.44 22.77 14.24
CA ASP A 282 -23.74 23.22 14.77
C ASP A 282 -24.29 24.37 13.90
N GLU A 283 -23.38 25.24 13.42
CA GLU A 283 -23.66 26.31 12.46
C GLU A 283 -22.75 26.16 11.22
N PRO A 284 -23.25 25.58 10.12
CA PRO A 284 -22.56 25.59 8.84
C PRO A 284 -22.33 27.02 8.32
N ILE A 285 -21.27 27.22 7.55
CA ILE A 285 -20.96 28.52 6.94
C ILE A 285 -21.43 28.58 5.48
N PRO A 286 -21.68 29.78 4.92
CA PRO A 286 -21.93 29.93 3.48
C PRO A 286 -20.78 29.39 2.64
N LEU A 287 -21.07 28.87 1.45
CA LEU A 287 -20.02 28.36 0.54
C LEU A 287 -19.07 29.48 0.06
N ASP A 288 -19.58 30.70 -0.09
CA ASP A 288 -18.80 31.88 -0.51
C ASP A 288 -17.77 32.32 0.53
N ASP A 289 -17.94 31.88 1.78
CA ASP A 289 -17.03 32.13 2.89
C ASP A 289 -15.85 31.14 2.93
N VAL A 290 -15.92 30.06 2.14
CA VAL A 290 -14.87 29.05 1.98
C VAL A 290 -13.88 29.48 0.91
N GLU A 291 -12.59 29.26 1.16
CA GLU A 291 -11.52 29.53 0.19
C GLU A 291 -11.84 28.95 -1.21
N PRO A 292 -11.47 29.65 -2.29
CA PRO A 292 -11.85 29.24 -3.63
C PRO A 292 -11.15 27.94 -4.05
N ALA A 293 -11.77 27.20 -4.98
CA ALA A 293 -11.26 25.90 -5.44
C ALA A 293 -9.82 25.99 -5.99
N SER A 294 -9.46 27.13 -6.58
CA SER A 294 -8.11 27.41 -7.08
C SER A 294 -7.02 27.43 -6.00
N GLU A 295 -7.35 27.74 -4.75
CA GLU A 295 -6.38 27.68 -3.64
C GLU A 295 -6.27 26.25 -3.10
N ILE A 296 -7.38 25.52 -3.01
CA ILE A 296 -7.40 24.11 -2.61
C ILE A 296 -6.56 23.24 -3.56
N ILE A 297 -6.68 23.46 -4.87
CA ILE A 297 -5.96 22.67 -5.90
C ILE A 297 -4.43 22.78 -5.76
N LYS A 298 -3.89 23.86 -5.19
CA LYS A 298 -2.44 23.99 -4.97
C LYS A 298 -1.88 22.93 -4.02
N ARG A 299 -2.74 22.32 -3.20
CA ARG A 299 -2.42 21.20 -2.32
C ARG A 299 -2.50 19.84 -3.01
N PHE A 300 -2.93 19.79 -4.27
CA PHE A 300 -3.07 18.56 -5.03
C PHE A 300 -1.83 18.28 -5.87
N ALA A 301 -1.38 17.03 -5.82
CA ALA A 301 -0.31 16.52 -6.64
C ALA A 301 -0.77 15.30 -7.45
N THR A 302 -0.32 15.16 -8.70
CA THR A 302 -0.41 13.87 -9.37
C THR A 302 0.68 12.93 -8.83
N GLY A 303 0.31 11.69 -8.57
CA GLY A 303 1.20 10.69 -7.99
C GLY A 303 2.39 10.36 -8.91
N ALA A 304 3.48 9.91 -8.29
CA ALA A 304 4.73 9.57 -8.97
C ALA A 304 4.56 8.39 -9.96
N MET A 305 4.43 8.70 -11.26
CA MET A 305 4.22 7.70 -12.31
C MET A 305 5.28 7.84 -13.41
N SER A 306 6.24 6.93 -13.43
CA SER A 306 7.44 7.07 -14.26
C SER A 306 7.15 7.16 -15.76
N PHE A 307 7.85 8.05 -16.46
CA PHE A 307 8.06 7.91 -17.90
C PHE A 307 8.65 6.53 -18.22
N GLY A 308 7.97 5.77 -19.07
CA GLY A 308 8.25 4.35 -19.33
C GLY A 308 7.13 3.43 -18.80
N SER A 309 6.67 3.66 -17.57
CA SER A 309 5.46 3.00 -17.06
C SER A 309 4.24 3.53 -17.81
N ILE A 310 4.12 4.85 -17.90
CA ILE A 310 3.16 5.54 -18.75
C ILE A 310 3.86 6.15 -19.97
N SER A 311 3.08 6.39 -21.02
CA SER A 311 3.49 7.02 -22.26
C SER A 311 3.91 8.47 -22.02
N ARG A 312 4.70 9.02 -22.95
CA ARG A 312 5.08 10.43 -22.93
C ARG A 312 3.83 11.32 -22.94
N GLU A 313 2.85 10.97 -23.77
CA GLU A 313 1.61 11.72 -23.97
C GLU A 313 0.81 11.83 -22.66
N ALA A 314 0.61 10.71 -21.95
CA ALA A 314 -0.06 10.74 -20.66
C ALA A 314 0.74 11.53 -19.61
N HIS A 315 2.06 11.34 -19.59
CA HIS A 315 2.93 11.99 -18.61
C HIS A 315 3.00 13.52 -18.78
N THR A 316 3.13 14.02 -20.01
CA THR A 316 3.15 15.46 -20.27
C THR A 316 1.77 16.09 -20.13
N THR A 317 0.70 15.37 -20.46
CA THR A 317 -0.68 15.82 -20.24
C THR A 317 -0.94 16.12 -18.76
N LEU A 318 -0.51 15.23 -17.86
CA LEU A 318 -0.61 15.46 -16.42
C LEU A 318 0.22 16.67 -15.99
N ALA A 319 1.44 16.83 -16.51
CA ALA A 319 2.29 17.96 -16.15
C ALA A 319 1.70 19.31 -16.59
N ILE A 320 1.25 19.41 -17.84
CA ILE A 320 0.61 20.62 -18.36
C ILE A 320 -0.64 20.95 -17.54
N ALA A 321 -1.49 19.96 -17.26
CA ALA A 321 -2.71 20.16 -16.47
C ALA A 321 -2.41 20.75 -15.10
N MET A 322 -1.49 20.14 -14.35
CA MET A 322 -1.16 20.59 -12.99
C MET A 322 -0.49 21.96 -12.97
N ASN A 323 0.43 22.22 -13.91
CA ASN A 323 1.10 23.51 -14.02
C ASN A 323 0.12 24.66 -14.31
N ARG A 324 -0.92 24.42 -15.14
CA ARG A 324 -1.95 25.43 -15.44
C ARG A 324 -2.80 25.81 -14.23
N ILE A 325 -3.02 24.89 -13.31
CA ILE A 325 -3.91 25.07 -12.14
C ILE A 325 -3.16 25.33 -10.84
N GLY A 326 -1.83 25.47 -10.89
CA GLY A 326 -0.98 25.71 -9.72
C GLY A 326 -0.82 24.52 -8.78
N GLY A 327 -1.31 23.34 -9.17
CA GLY A 327 -1.00 22.08 -8.49
C GLY A 327 0.35 21.52 -8.97
N LYS A 328 0.69 20.30 -8.55
CA LYS A 328 2.00 19.70 -8.85
C LYS A 328 1.89 18.38 -9.59
N SER A 329 2.83 18.09 -10.47
CA SER A 329 2.98 16.76 -11.07
C SER A 329 4.33 16.15 -10.72
N ASN A 330 4.40 14.82 -10.73
CA ASN A 330 5.58 14.07 -10.28
C ASN A 330 6.12 13.16 -11.38
N THR A 331 7.43 13.22 -11.62
CA THR A 331 8.12 12.43 -12.67
C THR A 331 8.08 10.93 -12.47
N GLY A 332 7.91 10.48 -11.22
CA GLY A 332 8.27 9.12 -10.83
C GLY A 332 9.74 8.80 -11.07
N GLU A 333 10.07 7.53 -10.96
CA GLU A 333 11.44 6.99 -10.97
C GLU A 333 12.09 6.92 -12.37
N GLY A 334 11.49 7.56 -13.39
CA GLY A 334 11.84 7.33 -14.80
C GLY A 334 12.80 8.33 -15.43
N GLY A 335 13.18 9.38 -14.70
CA GLY A 335 13.78 10.58 -15.28
C GLY A 335 12.77 11.45 -16.03
N GLU A 336 13.24 12.57 -16.58
CA GLU A 336 12.44 13.50 -17.39
C GLU A 336 13.25 13.94 -18.61
N GLU A 337 12.59 14.07 -19.76
CA GLU A 337 13.25 14.51 -20.99
C GLU A 337 13.59 16.01 -20.92
N VAL A 338 14.82 16.38 -21.27
CA VAL A 338 15.36 17.75 -21.13
C VAL A 338 14.56 18.80 -21.91
N ASP A 339 13.96 18.44 -23.05
CA ASP A 339 13.13 19.35 -23.85
C ASP A 339 11.87 19.81 -23.11
N ARG A 340 11.49 19.15 -22.00
CA ARG A 340 10.35 19.54 -21.17
C ARG A 340 10.66 20.70 -20.23
N PHE A 341 11.93 21.06 -20.02
CA PHE A 341 12.33 22.13 -19.11
C PHE A 341 12.09 23.53 -19.70
N THR A 342 12.02 23.63 -21.02
CA THR A 342 11.68 24.87 -21.71
C THR A 342 10.17 24.99 -21.87
N PRO A 343 9.55 26.12 -21.50
CA PRO A 343 8.15 26.38 -21.79
C PRO A 343 7.83 26.29 -23.28
N LEU A 344 6.64 25.81 -23.59
CA LEU A 344 6.10 25.76 -24.94
C LEU A 344 5.76 27.18 -25.46
N PRO A 345 5.69 27.38 -26.79
CA PRO A 345 5.38 28.69 -27.36
C PRO A 345 4.04 29.29 -26.91
N ASN A 346 3.09 28.46 -26.47
CA ASN A 346 1.79 28.89 -25.95
C ASN A 346 1.82 29.22 -24.44
N GLY A 347 2.98 29.16 -23.79
CA GLY A 347 3.16 29.41 -22.36
C GLY A 347 2.98 28.18 -21.47
N ASP A 348 2.55 27.04 -22.00
CA ASP A 348 2.45 25.80 -21.21
C ASP A 348 3.82 25.27 -20.81
N SER A 349 3.89 24.58 -19.68
CA SER A 349 5.09 23.87 -19.25
C SER A 349 4.83 22.37 -19.17
N MET A 350 5.71 21.59 -19.81
CA MET A 350 5.73 20.14 -19.68
C MET A 350 6.58 19.66 -18.49
N ARG A 351 7.31 20.56 -17.81
CA ARG A 351 8.18 20.24 -16.67
C ARG A 351 7.33 19.75 -15.50
N SER A 352 7.69 18.62 -14.90
CA SER A 352 7.02 18.19 -13.67
C SER A 352 7.58 18.95 -12.47
N ALA A 353 6.73 19.53 -11.62
CA ALA A 353 7.18 20.29 -10.44
C ALA A 353 7.95 19.41 -9.44
N ILE A 354 7.54 18.15 -9.28
CA ILE A 354 8.17 17.19 -8.37
C ILE A 354 9.09 16.24 -9.15
N LYS A 355 10.36 16.19 -8.77
CA LYS A 355 11.39 15.32 -9.34
C LYS A 355 11.71 14.20 -8.36
N GLN A 356 11.50 12.94 -8.74
CA GLN A 356 11.77 11.82 -7.86
C GLN A 356 13.24 11.36 -7.93
N VAL A 357 13.81 11.03 -6.78
CA VAL A 357 15.10 10.34 -6.60
C VAL A 357 14.81 8.99 -5.97
N ALA A 358 14.94 7.92 -6.74
CA ALA A 358 14.67 6.54 -6.33
C ALA A 358 15.95 5.70 -6.40
N SER A 359 15.93 4.49 -5.83
CA SER A 359 17.10 3.60 -5.69
C SER A 359 17.92 3.38 -6.96
N GLY A 360 17.28 3.29 -8.13
CA GLY A 360 17.97 3.11 -9.41
C GLY A 360 18.65 4.37 -9.97
N ARG A 361 18.39 5.56 -9.40
CA ARG A 361 18.90 6.87 -9.86
C ARG A 361 18.71 7.14 -11.36
N PHE A 362 17.70 6.52 -11.99
CA PHE A 362 17.46 6.68 -13.42
C PHE A 362 17.13 8.14 -13.76
N GLY A 363 17.91 8.72 -14.68
CA GLY A 363 17.74 10.09 -15.15
C GLY A 363 18.00 11.17 -14.09
N VAL A 364 18.60 10.82 -12.94
CA VAL A 364 18.95 11.79 -11.90
C VAL A 364 20.28 12.46 -12.29
N THR A 365 20.18 13.67 -12.82
CA THR A 365 21.31 14.54 -13.19
C THR A 365 21.17 15.90 -12.49
N THR A 366 22.24 16.70 -12.45
CA THR A 366 22.17 18.07 -11.91
C THR A 366 21.11 18.89 -12.65
N GLU A 367 21.06 18.83 -13.98
CA GLU A 367 20.06 19.53 -14.79
C GLU A 367 18.62 19.10 -14.45
N TYR A 368 18.40 17.81 -14.19
CA TYR A 368 17.11 17.30 -13.73
C TYR A 368 16.72 17.84 -12.34
N LEU A 369 17.68 17.87 -11.41
CA LEU A 369 17.45 18.29 -10.02
C LEU A 369 17.22 19.80 -9.87
N VAL A 370 17.92 20.64 -10.64
CA VAL A 370 17.72 22.10 -10.61
C VAL A 370 16.40 22.53 -11.27
N ASN A 371 15.77 21.65 -12.05
CA ASN A 371 14.45 21.84 -12.65
C ASN A 371 13.30 21.31 -11.76
N ALA A 372 13.51 21.24 -10.44
CA ALA A 372 12.54 20.80 -9.45
C ALA A 372 12.05 21.95 -8.57
N ASP A 373 10.77 21.93 -8.20
CA ASP A 373 10.26 22.72 -7.07
C ASP A 373 10.26 21.86 -5.79
N ASP A 374 9.99 20.56 -5.93
CA ASP A 374 10.15 19.56 -4.88
C ASP A 374 11.03 18.40 -5.41
N ILE A 375 11.98 17.93 -4.60
CA ILE A 375 12.74 16.71 -4.87
C ILE A 375 12.26 15.62 -3.92
N GLN A 376 11.68 14.54 -4.46
CA GLN A 376 11.12 13.45 -3.65
C GLN A 376 12.06 12.24 -3.58
N ILE A 377 12.64 11.98 -2.42
CA ILE A 377 13.31 10.73 -2.09
C ILE A 377 12.25 9.64 -1.93
N LYS A 378 12.27 8.63 -2.80
CA LYS A 378 11.31 7.53 -2.77
C LYS A 378 11.87 6.34 -1.98
N MET A 379 11.58 6.30 -0.69
CA MET A 379 11.92 5.13 0.13
C MET A 379 11.07 3.92 -0.30
N ALA A 380 9.77 4.12 -0.51
CA ALA A 380 8.86 3.04 -0.88
C ALA A 380 7.63 3.54 -1.66
N GLN A 381 6.79 2.60 -2.12
CA GLN A 381 5.47 2.85 -2.69
C GLN A 381 4.46 1.80 -2.23
N GLY A 382 3.20 2.18 -2.04
CA GLY A 382 2.17 1.32 -1.44
C GLY A 382 1.95 -0.02 -2.16
N ALA A 383 2.08 -0.06 -3.49
CA ALA A 383 1.85 -1.29 -4.26
C ALA A 383 2.93 -2.37 -4.13
N LYS A 384 4.11 -2.01 -3.59
CA LYS A 384 5.26 -2.90 -3.37
C LYS A 384 6.27 -2.30 -2.39
N PRO A 385 5.91 -2.17 -1.12
CA PRO A 385 6.85 -1.77 -0.08
C PRO A 385 7.97 -2.82 0.05
N GLY A 386 9.18 -2.36 0.41
CA GLY A 386 10.37 -3.20 0.53
C GLY A 386 10.93 -3.71 -0.80
N GLU A 387 10.52 -3.15 -1.94
CA GLU A 387 10.99 -3.52 -3.27
C GLU A 387 11.30 -2.30 -4.17
N GLY A 388 12.13 -2.54 -5.19
CA GLY A 388 12.46 -1.53 -6.18
C GLY A 388 11.43 -1.37 -7.32
N GLY A 389 11.65 -0.30 -8.08
CA GLY A 389 11.04 -0.05 -9.38
C GLY A 389 11.16 -1.22 -10.34
N GLN A 390 10.17 -1.39 -11.21
CA GLN A 390 10.17 -2.46 -12.22
C GLN A 390 9.63 -1.92 -13.55
N LEU A 391 10.45 -1.99 -14.59
CA LEU A 391 10.05 -1.70 -15.96
C LEU A 391 10.43 -2.88 -16.86
N PRO A 392 9.45 -3.60 -17.42
CA PRO A 392 9.72 -4.70 -18.34
C PRO A 392 10.53 -4.26 -19.56
N GLY A 393 11.46 -5.11 -20.01
CA GLY A 393 12.42 -4.76 -21.08
C GLY A 393 11.77 -4.36 -22.40
N HIS A 394 10.63 -4.97 -22.73
CA HIS A 394 9.85 -4.61 -23.93
C HIS A 394 9.15 -3.25 -23.85
N LYS A 395 9.25 -2.54 -22.71
CA LYS A 395 8.88 -1.12 -22.55
C LYS A 395 10.08 -0.18 -22.54
N VAL A 396 11.31 -0.71 -22.59
CA VAL A 396 12.55 0.08 -22.58
C VAL A 396 12.95 0.35 -24.02
N ASP A 397 12.25 1.27 -24.67
CA ASP A 397 12.61 1.74 -26.01
C ASP A 397 13.89 2.60 -25.99
N ARG A 398 14.34 3.05 -27.18
CA ARG A 398 15.55 3.88 -27.29
C ARG A 398 15.46 5.20 -26.55
N ASN A 399 14.27 5.80 -26.46
CA ASN A 399 14.07 7.08 -25.78
C ASN A 399 14.08 6.89 -24.26
N ILE A 400 13.38 5.88 -23.75
CA ILE A 400 13.44 5.49 -22.33
C ILE A 400 14.87 5.17 -21.93
N ALA A 401 15.56 4.35 -22.72
CA ALA A 401 16.95 3.98 -22.46
C ALA A 401 17.89 5.22 -22.41
N ARG A 402 17.69 6.18 -23.33
CA ARG A 402 18.44 7.43 -23.36
C ARG A 402 18.21 8.26 -22.09
N VAL A 403 16.96 8.47 -21.67
CA VAL A 403 16.63 9.25 -20.47
C VAL A 403 17.15 8.57 -19.20
N ARG A 404 17.13 7.24 -19.16
CA ARG A 404 17.56 6.46 -17.99
C ARG A 404 19.04 6.11 -17.99
N HIS A 405 19.78 6.47 -19.03
CA HIS A 405 21.16 6.03 -19.25
C HIS A 405 21.32 4.50 -19.17
N SER A 406 20.36 3.77 -19.74
CA SER A 406 20.29 2.31 -19.72
C SER A 406 20.38 1.69 -21.11
N THR A 407 20.36 0.36 -21.20
CA THR A 407 20.38 -0.38 -22.47
C THR A 407 18.95 -0.58 -23.01
N PRO A 408 18.65 -0.26 -24.28
CA PRO A 408 17.36 -0.56 -24.89
C PRO A 408 17.00 -2.06 -24.85
N GLY A 409 15.74 -2.39 -24.59
CA GLY A 409 15.21 -3.75 -24.54
C GLY A 409 15.52 -4.54 -23.26
N VAL A 410 16.39 -4.03 -22.39
CA VAL A 410 16.77 -4.69 -21.13
C VAL A 410 15.81 -4.30 -20.02
N GLY A 411 15.28 -5.29 -19.30
CA GLY A 411 14.41 -5.04 -18.15
C GLY A 411 15.14 -4.29 -17.03
N LEU A 412 14.49 -3.27 -16.47
CA LEU A 412 15.03 -2.45 -15.39
C LEU A 412 14.34 -2.82 -14.08
N ILE A 413 15.04 -3.58 -13.24
CA ILE A 413 14.64 -3.86 -11.87
C ILE A 413 15.57 -3.05 -10.98
N SER A 414 15.05 -2.03 -10.31
CA SER A 414 15.85 -1.22 -9.41
C SER A 414 16.22 -2.02 -8.16
N PRO A 415 17.37 -1.75 -7.52
CA PRO A 415 17.66 -2.27 -6.18
C PRO A 415 16.51 -1.95 -5.23
N PRO A 416 16.17 -2.84 -4.28
CA PRO A 416 15.20 -2.52 -3.24
C PRO A 416 15.62 -1.32 -2.37
N PRO A 417 16.83 -1.28 -1.78
CA PRO A 417 17.26 -0.13 -1.01
C PRO A 417 17.89 0.96 -1.88
N HIS A 418 17.89 2.18 -1.37
CA HIS A 418 18.87 3.18 -1.77
C HIS A 418 20.25 2.76 -1.26
N HIS A 419 21.24 2.65 -2.13
CA HIS A 419 22.59 2.21 -1.73
C HIS A 419 23.39 3.25 -0.93
N ASP A 420 22.85 4.46 -0.82
CA ASP A 420 23.33 5.59 -0.05
C ASP A 420 22.39 5.92 1.13
N ILE A 421 21.48 5.01 1.50
CA ILE A 421 20.62 5.15 2.68
C ILE A 421 20.51 3.79 3.39
N TYR A 422 21.33 3.57 4.41
CA TYR A 422 21.26 2.41 5.29
C TYR A 422 20.83 2.74 6.72
N SER A 423 20.75 4.02 7.05
CA SER A 423 20.26 4.52 8.33
C SER A 423 19.61 5.90 8.19
N ILE A 424 19.11 6.45 9.30
CA ILE A 424 18.46 7.76 9.30
C ILE A 424 19.45 8.91 9.07
N GLU A 425 20.69 8.75 9.52
CA GLU A 425 21.78 9.69 9.26
C GLU A 425 22.21 9.70 7.79
N ASP A 426 22.17 8.55 7.11
CA ASP A 426 22.40 8.50 5.67
C ASP A 426 21.28 9.22 4.89
N LEU A 427 20.02 9.08 5.34
CA LEU A 427 18.92 9.86 4.77
C LEU A 427 19.15 11.36 4.98
N ALA A 428 19.62 11.77 6.15
CA ALA A 428 19.96 13.17 6.42
C ALA A 428 21.08 13.67 5.50
N GLN A 429 22.06 12.83 5.20
CA GLN A 429 23.12 13.16 4.24
C GLN A 429 22.55 13.35 2.83
N LEU A 430 21.69 12.45 2.34
CA LEU A 430 21.08 12.62 1.02
C LEU A 430 20.19 13.87 0.95
N ILE A 431 19.45 14.19 2.02
CA ILE A 431 18.68 15.45 2.11
C ILE A 431 19.61 16.65 1.97
N HIS A 432 20.76 16.63 2.67
CA HIS A 432 21.77 17.67 2.57
C HIS A 432 22.33 17.79 1.15
N ASP A 433 22.71 16.69 0.52
CA ASP A 433 23.27 16.68 -0.85
C ASP A 433 22.28 17.28 -1.86
N LEU A 434 21.01 16.86 -1.80
CA LEU A 434 19.98 17.35 -2.72
C LEU A 434 19.69 18.84 -2.52
N LYS A 435 19.75 19.34 -1.28
CA LYS A 435 19.61 20.77 -0.98
C LYS A 435 20.81 21.60 -1.43
N ASN A 436 22.02 21.06 -1.39
CA ASN A 436 23.19 21.75 -1.96
C ASN A 436 23.09 21.85 -3.48
N VAL A 437 22.55 20.83 -4.16
CA VAL A 437 22.32 20.88 -5.60
C VAL A 437 21.21 21.85 -5.99
N ASN A 438 20.11 21.89 -5.24
CA ASN A 438 19.00 22.81 -5.46
C ASN A 438 18.53 23.45 -4.14
N PRO A 439 19.09 24.62 -3.77
CA PRO A 439 18.80 25.29 -2.49
C PRO A 439 17.34 25.74 -2.31
N VAL A 440 16.60 25.92 -3.40
CA VAL A 440 15.22 26.43 -3.36
C VAL A 440 14.17 25.31 -3.32
N ALA A 441 14.49 24.11 -3.80
CA ALA A 441 13.53 23.01 -3.84
C ALA A 441 13.26 22.45 -2.44
N ARG A 442 12.02 22.02 -2.16
CA ARG A 442 11.71 21.28 -0.92
C ARG A 442 12.18 19.83 -1.05
N ILE A 443 12.72 19.23 0.01
CA ILE A 443 12.98 17.79 0.03
C ILE A 443 11.80 17.04 0.64
N SER A 444 11.24 16.14 -0.15
CA SER A 444 10.11 15.27 0.18
C SER A 444 10.61 13.84 0.40
N VAL A 445 10.17 13.17 1.46
CA VAL A 445 10.45 11.74 1.67
C VAL A 445 9.16 10.94 1.56
N LYS A 446 9.09 10.03 0.59
CA LYS A 446 7.91 9.18 0.39
C LYS A 446 8.06 7.84 1.10
N LEU A 447 7.26 7.67 2.16
CA LEU A 447 7.11 6.46 2.96
C LEU A 447 5.82 5.72 2.57
N VAL A 448 5.66 4.52 3.10
CA VAL A 448 4.41 3.75 3.01
C VAL A 448 3.84 3.58 4.41
N SER A 449 2.52 3.62 4.51
CA SER A 449 1.79 3.32 5.74
C SER A 449 2.07 1.89 6.19
N GLU A 450 2.53 1.75 7.43
CA GLU A 450 2.69 0.52 8.20
C GLU A 450 2.75 0.92 9.68
N VAL A 451 2.54 -0.02 10.60
CA VAL A 451 2.68 0.31 12.03
C VAL A 451 4.13 0.71 12.32
N GLY A 452 4.31 1.86 12.99
CA GLY A 452 5.63 2.41 13.31
C GLY A 452 6.10 3.51 12.34
N VAL A 453 5.37 3.76 11.24
CA VAL A 453 5.72 4.81 10.28
C VAL A 453 5.77 6.20 10.91
N GLY A 454 5.00 6.46 11.97
CA GLY A 454 5.03 7.74 12.67
C GLY A 454 6.37 8.00 13.36
N THR A 455 7.00 6.95 13.88
CA THR A 455 8.37 7.03 14.44
C THR A 455 9.38 7.35 13.36
N VAL A 456 9.26 6.70 12.19
CA VAL A 456 10.12 6.98 11.03
C VAL A 456 9.92 8.42 10.55
N ALA A 457 8.68 8.90 10.47
CA ALA A 457 8.37 10.28 10.08
C ALA A 457 8.97 11.33 11.04
N ALA A 458 9.00 11.04 12.35
CA ALA A 458 9.70 11.89 13.31
C ALA A 458 11.22 11.93 13.05
N GLY A 459 11.83 10.80 12.68
CA GLY A 459 13.21 10.74 12.21
C GLY A 459 13.43 11.57 10.94
N VAL A 460 12.56 11.43 9.95
CA VAL A 460 12.58 12.20 8.69
C VAL A 460 12.53 13.71 8.93
N SER A 461 11.67 14.16 9.84
CA SER A 461 11.60 15.58 10.22
C SER A 461 12.90 16.05 10.89
N LYS A 462 13.50 15.24 11.79
CA LYS A 462 14.80 15.55 12.42
C LYS A 462 15.97 15.54 11.41
N ALA A 463 15.88 14.72 10.36
CA ALA A 463 16.79 14.69 9.22
C ALA A 463 16.61 15.90 8.28
N ARG A 464 15.73 16.85 8.65
CA ARG A 464 15.47 18.11 7.98
C ARG A 464 14.69 18.02 6.67
N ALA A 465 13.95 16.94 6.42
CA ALA A 465 13.01 16.95 5.30
C ALA A 465 11.94 18.04 5.47
N ASP A 466 11.63 18.75 4.38
CA ASP A 466 10.59 19.78 4.36
C ASP A 466 9.18 19.16 4.26
N HIS A 467 9.11 17.94 3.71
CA HIS A 467 7.88 17.26 3.37
C HIS A 467 7.99 15.74 3.54
N VAL A 468 6.92 15.09 3.98
CA VAL A 468 6.79 13.62 4.04
C VAL A 468 5.50 13.17 3.38
N THR A 469 5.55 12.12 2.57
CA THR A 469 4.36 11.48 1.99
C THR A 469 4.12 10.14 2.68
N ILE A 470 2.90 9.92 3.19
CA ILE A 470 2.44 8.63 3.68
C ILE A 470 1.55 7.99 2.60
N ALA A 471 2.07 6.96 1.94
CA ALA A 471 1.36 6.25 0.89
C ALA A 471 0.62 5.02 1.42
N GLY A 472 -0.67 4.89 1.13
CA GLY A 472 -1.45 3.68 1.44
C GLY A 472 -1.20 2.52 0.47
N TYR A 473 -1.45 1.29 0.92
CA TYR A 473 -1.29 0.07 0.09
C TYR A 473 -2.14 0.08 -1.20
N GLU A 474 -3.25 0.84 -1.23
CA GLU A 474 -4.12 1.04 -2.40
C GLU A 474 -3.46 1.80 -3.57
N GLY A 475 -2.20 2.22 -3.43
CA GLY A 475 -1.44 2.87 -4.48
C GLY A 475 -1.36 2.06 -5.78
N GLY A 476 -1.47 2.72 -6.93
CA GLY A 476 -1.33 2.08 -8.23
C GLY A 476 0.11 1.68 -8.57
N THR A 477 0.27 0.77 -9.54
CA THR A 477 1.59 0.41 -10.10
C THR A 477 1.48 -0.02 -11.56
N GLY A 478 2.52 0.26 -12.34
CA GLY A 478 2.64 -0.24 -13.71
C GLY A 478 3.08 -1.72 -13.77
N ALA A 479 3.86 -2.16 -12.80
CA ALA A 479 4.36 -3.54 -12.69
C ALA A 479 4.79 -3.85 -11.24
N SER A 480 4.24 -4.93 -10.68
CA SER A 480 4.52 -5.40 -9.32
C SER A 480 4.17 -6.89 -9.21
N PRO A 481 4.84 -7.67 -8.35
CA PRO A 481 4.37 -9.00 -7.97
C PRO A 481 2.98 -8.91 -7.31
N LEU A 482 2.11 -9.85 -7.63
CA LEU A 482 0.75 -9.87 -7.07
C LEU A 482 0.76 -9.95 -5.54
N THR A 483 1.63 -10.78 -4.97
CA THR A 483 1.81 -10.91 -3.51
C THR A 483 2.04 -9.57 -2.81
N SER A 484 2.76 -8.64 -3.45
CA SER A 484 3.06 -7.33 -2.85
C SER A 484 1.91 -6.34 -3.01
N VAL A 485 1.12 -6.47 -4.08
CA VAL A 485 -0.08 -5.63 -4.29
C VAL A 485 -1.17 -6.00 -3.28
N THR A 486 -1.25 -7.26 -2.86
CA THR A 486 -2.31 -7.76 -1.97
C THR A 486 -1.91 -7.86 -0.50
N HIS A 487 -0.61 -7.98 -0.16
CA HIS A 487 -0.18 -8.33 1.20
C HIS A 487 0.97 -7.48 1.76
N ALA A 488 1.24 -6.29 1.21
CA ALA A 488 2.30 -5.43 1.74
C ALA A 488 1.85 -3.96 1.83
N GLY A 489 2.17 -3.35 2.96
CA GLY A 489 1.69 -2.01 3.33
C GLY A 489 0.32 -2.06 4.00
N SER A 490 -0.03 -0.94 4.63
CA SER A 490 -1.27 -0.74 5.37
C SER A 490 -2.11 0.37 4.73
N PRO A 491 -3.41 0.46 5.06
CA PRO A 491 -4.26 1.60 4.70
C PRO A 491 -3.63 2.92 5.13
N TRP A 492 -3.77 3.98 4.33
CA TRP A 492 -3.14 5.26 4.66
C TRP A 492 -3.75 5.92 5.89
N GLU A 493 -5.01 5.61 6.23
CA GLU A 493 -5.69 6.13 7.42
C GLU A 493 -4.93 5.78 8.70
N ILE A 494 -4.35 4.58 8.77
CA ILE A 494 -3.53 4.11 9.90
C ILE A 494 -2.23 4.94 9.99
N GLY A 495 -1.41 4.90 8.94
CA GLY A 495 -0.10 5.55 8.95
C GLY A 495 -0.18 7.07 9.00
N LEU A 496 -1.21 7.69 8.42
CA LEU A 496 -1.43 9.14 8.49
C LEU A 496 -1.77 9.57 9.90
N ALA A 497 -2.72 8.88 10.56
CA ALA A 497 -3.07 9.17 11.94
C ALA A 497 -1.87 8.98 12.88
N GLU A 498 -1.13 7.88 12.74
CA GLU A 498 0.08 7.62 13.54
C GLU A 498 1.15 8.70 13.34
N THR A 499 1.36 9.11 12.08
CA THR A 499 2.31 10.18 11.72
C THR A 499 1.90 11.52 12.35
N GLN A 500 0.64 11.90 12.22
CA GLN A 500 0.10 13.12 12.80
C GLN A 500 0.28 13.12 14.33
N GLN A 501 -0.19 12.07 15.00
CA GLN A 501 -0.10 11.93 16.46
C GLN A 501 1.35 11.98 16.93
N THR A 502 2.25 11.23 16.29
CA THR A 502 3.67 11.16 16.68
C THR A 502 4.38 12.49 16.49
N LEU A 503 4.18 13.17 15.35
CA LEU A 503 4.82 14.46 15.08
C LEU A 503 4.32 15.56 16.02
N VAL A 504 3.04 15.56 16.39
CA VAL A 504 2.47 16.51 17.37
C VAL A 504 3.04 16.23 18.76
N LEU A 505 3.02 14.98 19.23
CA LEU A 505 3.55 14.60 20.55
C LEU A 505 5.03 14.97 20.73
N ASN A 506 5.80 14.98 19.63
CA ASN A 506 7.22 15.33 19.63
C ASN A 506 7.51 16.82 19.32
N GLY A 507 6.50 17.65 19.07
CA GLY A 507 6.71 19.06 18.73
C GLY A 507 7.40 19.29 17.38
N LEU A 508 7.28 18.33 16.45
CA LEU A 508 7.92 18.35 15.13
C LEU A 508 6.97 18.75 14.00
N ARG A 509 5.66 18.61 14.21
CA ARG A 509 4.64 18.76 13.16
C ARG A 509 4.66 20.11 12.43
N GLY A 510 5.02 21.19 13.12
CA GLY A 510 5.10 22.53 12.55
C GLY A 510 6.11 22.69 11.41
N ARG A 511 7.16 21.87 11.39
CA ARG A 511 8.33 22.05 10.50
C ARG A 511 8.27 21.23 9.21
N ILE A 512 7.33 20.30 9.12
CA ILE A 512 7.23 19.37 7.99
C ILE A 512 5.80 19.32 7.45
N ALA A 513 5.66 19.43 6.14
CA ALA A 513 4.40 19.20 5.45
C ALA A 513 4.13 17.69 5.30
N VAL A 514 2.91 17.25 5.60
CA VAL A 514 2.49 15.85 5.51
C VAL A 514 1.53 15.71 4.33
N GLN A 515 1.92 14.93 3.32
CA GLN A 515 1.05 14.53 2.22
C GLN A 515 0.53 13.12 2.44
N VAL A 516 -0.71 12.87 2.03
CA VAL A 516 -1.25 11.52 1.91
C VAL A 516 -1.48 11.14 0.44
N ASP A 517 -1.17 9.90 0.08
CA ASP A 517 -1.60 9.31 -1.19
C ASP A 517 -2.00 7.83 -1.04
N GLY A 518 -2.58 7.26 -2.09
CA GLY A 518 -3.03 5.85 -2.10
C GLY A 518 -4.55 5.75 -2.13
N GLY A 519 -5.13 5.67 -3.33
CA GLY A 519 -6.57 5.44 -3.48
C GLY A 519 -7.48 6.64 -3.16
N LEU A 520 -6.96 7.88 -3.18
CA LEU A 520 -7.80 9.09 -3.17
C LEU A 520 -8.51 9.26 -4.52
N ARG A 521 -9.82 9.51 -4.48
CA ARG A 521 -10.72 9.54 -5.66
C ARG A 521 -11.65 10.74 -5.64
N THR A 522 -12.16 11.14 -4.47
CA THR A 522 -13.22 12.17 -4.32
C THR A 522 -12.81 13.28 -3.36
N GLY A 523 -13.59 14.36 -3.29
CA GLY A 523 -13.42 15.42 -2.30
C GLY A 523 -13.61 14.92 -0.86
N ARG A 524 -14.49 13.92 -0.65
CA ARG A 524 -14.60 13.24 0.65
C ARG A 524 -13.28 12.65 1.13
N ASP A 525 -12.52 11.98 0.25
CA ASP A 525 -11.22 11.40 0.62
C ASP A 525 -10.24 12.50 1.08
N VAL A 526 -10.24 13.65 0.40
CA VAL A 526 -9.41 14.81 0.74
C VAL A 526 -9.77 15.35 2.13
N VAL A 527 -11.05 15.55 2.40
CA VAL A 527 -11.51 16.07 3.70
C VAL A 527 -11.15 15.10 4.83
N ILE A 528 -11.35 13.79 4.64
CA ILE A 528 -10.92 12.79 5.65
C ILE A 528 -9.40 12.85 5.85
N GLY A 529 -8.61 12.93 4.78
CA GLY A 529 -7.17 13.10 4.87
C GLY A 529 -6.75 14.36 5.63
N ALA A 530 -7.41 15.49 5.38
CA ALA A 530 -7.16 16.73 6.10
C ALA A 530 -7.45 16.57 7.60
N LEU A 531 -8.63 16.07 7.95
CA LEU A 531 -9.05 15.87 9.34
C LEU A 531 -8.12 14.90 10.10
N LEU A 532 -7.54 13.90 9.41
CA LEU A 532 -6.53 12.99 9.97
C LEU A 532 -5.12 13.59 10.03
N GLY A 533 -4.85 14.73 9.38
CA GLY A 533 -3.61 15.50 9.55
C GLY A 533 -2.81 15.83 8.29
N ALA A 534 -3.30 15.53 7.08
CA ALA A 534 -2.59 15.85 5.85
C ALA A 534 -2.69 17.34 5.45
N ASP A 535 -1.57 17.95 5.07
CA ASP A 535 -1.50 19.28 4.46
C ASP A 535 -1.70 19.25 2.92
N GLU A 536 -1.29 18.16 2.28
CA GLU A 536 -1.28 17.97 0.81
C GLU A 536 -1.83 16.59 0.41
N PHE A 537 -2.27 16.42 -0.86
CA PHE A 537 -3.01 15.23 -1.33
C PHE A 537 -2.52 14.74 -2.69
N GLY A 538 -2.13 13.46 -2.75
CA GLY A 538 -1.64 12.82 -3.97
C GLY A 538 -2.67 11.94 -4.68
N PHE A 539 -2.83 12.14 -5.99
CA PHE A 539 -3.76 11.40 -6.85
C PHE A 539 -3.05 10.74 -8.02
N ALA A 540 -3.11 9.42 -8.15
CA ALA A 540 -2.47 8.70 -9.26
C ALA A 540 -3.51 8.13 -10.24
N THR A 541 -4.30 7.17 -9.76
CA THR A 541 -5.19 6.40 -10.63
C THR A 541 -6.35 7.22 -11.19
N ALA A 542 -6.99 8.06 -10.37
CA ALA A 542 -8.13 8.87 -10.79
C ALA A 542 -7.79 9.86 -11.93
N PRO A 543 -6.70 10.65 -11.87
CA PRO A 543 -6.33 11.51 -13.00
C PRO A 543 -5.91 10.72 -14.25
N LEU A 544 -5.36 9.50 -14.12
CA LEU A 544 -5.18 8.61 -15.29
C LEU A 544 -6.50 8.14 -15.89
N ILE A 545 -7.53 7.87 -15.06
CA ILE A 545 -8.87 7.53 -15.53
C ILE A 545 -9.51 8.74 -16.23
N ALA A 546 -9.38 9.94 -15.65
CA ALA A 546 -9.81 11.18 -16.29
C ALA A 546 -9.13 11.38 -17.65
N ALA A 547 -7.84 11.03 -17.76
CA ALA A 547 -7.09 11.03 -19.02
C ALA A 547 -7.42 9.85 -19.97
N GLY A 548 -8.26 8.89 -19.57
CA GLY A 548 -8.78 7.84 -20.44
C GLY A 548 -8.51 6.39 -20.01
N CYS A 549 -7.91 6.13 -18.85
CA CYS A 549 -7.66 4.77 -18.37
C CYS A 549 -8.98 4.02 -18.12
N ILE A 550 -9.05 2.77 -18.58
CA ILE A 550 -10.22 1.89 -18.46
C ILE A 550 -9.99 0.72 -17.48
N MET A 551 -8.95 0.80 -16.65
CA MET A 551 -8.62 -0.20 -15.61
C MET A 551 -8.45 -1.64 -16.11
N MET A 552 -7.88 -1.83 -17.30
CA MET A 552 -7.62 -3.17 -17.87
C MET A 552 -6.56 -3.99 -17.09
N ARG A 553 -5.77 -3.34 -16.23
CA ARG A 553 -4.69 -3.95 -15.41
C ARG A 553 -3.60 -4.71 -16.20
N LYS A 554 -3.42 -4.39 -17.49
CA LYS A 554 -2.36 -4.93 -18.37
C LYS A 554 -1.18 -3.97 -18.59
N CYS A 555 -0.95 -3.05 -17.64
CA CYS A 555 0.05 -1.99 -17.76
C CYS A 555 1.49 -2.51 -17.99
N HIS A 556 1.80 -3.68 -17.40
CA HIS A 556 3.10 -4.34 -17.51
C HIS A 556 3.32 -5.04 -18.87
N LEU A 557 2.24 -5.34 -19.61
CA LEU A 557 2.33 -6.08 -20.88
C LEU A 557 2.62 -5.19 -22.09
N ASN A 558 2.67 -3.86 -21.92
CA ASN A 558 2.83 -2.88 -23.00
C ASN A 558 1.66 -2.85 -24.00
N THR A 559 0.52 -3.45 -23.67
CA THR A 559 -0.65 -3.62 -24.57
C THR A 559 -1.81 -2.70 -24.19
N CYS A 560 -1.54 -1.53 -23.61
CA CYS A 560 -2.57 -0.59 -23.18
C CYS A 560 -3.43 -0.14 -24.38
N PRO A 561 -4.75 -0.40 -24.39
CA PRO A 561 -5.60 -0.14 -25.55
C PRO A 561 -5.88 1.35 -25.80
N VAL A 562 -5.62 2.20 -24.81
CA VAL A 562 -5.91 3.64 -24.79
C VAL A 562 -4.65 4.51 -24.74
N GLY A 563 -3.49 3.94 -25.08
CA GLY A 563 -2.24 4.71 -25.22
C GLY A 563 -1.63 5.26 -23.92
N ILE A 564 -2.16 4.90 -22.74
CA ILE A 564 -1.61 5.35 -21.44
C ILE A 564 -0.40 4.54 -21.00
N ALA A 565 -0.55 3.27 -20.62
CA ALA A 565 0.53 2.47 -20.04
C ALA A 565 1.31 1.65 -21.07
N THR A 566 1.77 2.29 -22.16
CA THR A 566 2.46 1.63 -23.27
C THR A 566 3.51 2.54 -23.92
N GLN A 567 4.59 1.92 -24.42
CA GLN A 567 5.60 2.54 -25.27
C GLN A 567 5.46 2.10 -26.74
N ASP A 568 4.47 1.26 -27.08
CA ASP A 568 4.17 0.90 -28.46
C ASP A 568 3.68 2.13 -29.24
N PRO A 569 4.36 2.55 -30.33
CA PRO A 569 3.98 3.75 -31.09
C PRO A 569 2.58 3.70 -31.71
N LEU A 570 2.07 2.52 -32.09
CA LEU A 570 0.73 2.35 -32.64
C LEU A 570 -0.35 2.48 -31.57
N LEU A 571 -0.08 1.96 -30.37
CA LEU A 571 -1.01 2.08 -29.24
C LEU A 571 -0.99 3.49 -28.64
N ARG A 572 0.18 4.15 -28.60
CA ARG A 572 0.30 5.55 -28.14
C ARG A 572 -0.55 6.52 -28.98
N LYS A 573 -0.68 6.29 -30.29
CA LYS A 573 -1.59 7.06 -31.16
C LYS A 573 -3.07 6.99 -30.75
N LYS A 574 -3.46 6.03 -29.92
CA LYS A 574 -4.82 5.89 -29.40
C LYS A 574 -5.07 6.73 -28.14
N PHE A 575 -4.06 7.43 -27.63
CA PHE A 575 -4.23 8.32 -26.48
C PHE A 575 -5.06 9.55 -26.90
N THR A 576 -6.16 9.80 -26.19
CA THR A 576 -7.11 10.89 -26.44
C THR A 576 -7.33 11.78 -25.22
N GLY A 577 -6.54 11.58 -24.15
CA GLY A 577 -6.60 12.43 -22.97
C GLY A 577 -6.08 13.83 -23.27
N THR A 578 -6.69 14.85 -22.67
CA THR A 578 -6.23 16.24 -22.77
C THR A 578 -5.99 16.82 -21.37
N PRO A 579 -5.20 17.90 -21.24
CA PRO A 579 -5.01 18.57 -19.96
C PRO A 579 -6.34 19.00 -19.32
N GLU A 580 -7.30 19.43 -20.14
CA GLU A 580 -8.62 19.91 -19.69
C GLU A 580 -9.41 18.82 -18.95
N HIS A 581 -9.33 17.55 -19.38
CA HIS A 581 -9.99 16.46 -18.64
C HIS A 581 -9.44 16.32 -17.21
N VAL A 582 -8.14 16.47 -17.04
CA VAL A 582 -7.48 16.36 -15.73
C VAL A 582 -7.78 17.60 -14.88
N ILE A 583 -7.78 18.79 -15.50
CA ILE A 583 -8.15 20.05 -14.86
C ILE A 583 -9.59 19.99 -14.33
N ASN A 584 -10.55 19.58 -15.16
CA ASN A 584 -11.96 19.47 -14.77
C ASN A 584 -12.11 18.52 -13.58
N TYR A 585 -11.43 17.37 -13.59
CA TYR A 585 -11.44 16.44 -12.45
C TYR A 585 -11.02 17.12 -11.14
N PHE A 586 -9.88 17.82 -11.13
CA PHE A 586 -9.39 18.47 -9.91
C PHE A 586 -10.27 19.62 -9.44
N PHE A 587 -10.88 20.38 -10.36
CA PHE A 587 -11.87 21.39 -9.99
C PHE A 587 -13.13 20.78 -9.39
N PHE A 588 -13.62 19.65 -9.91
CA PHE A 588 -14.75 18.96 -9.31
C PHE A 588 -14.44 18.44 -7.90
N VAL A 589 -13.26 17.83 -7.71
CA VAL A 589 -12.80 17.40 -6.39
C VAL A 589 -12.71 18.58 -5.44
N ALA A 590 -12.09 19.69 -5.86
CA ALA A 590 -11.95 20.87 -5.02
C ALA A 590 -13.29 21.51 -4.66
N GLU A 591 -14.26 21.52 -5.59
CA GLU A 591 -15.59 22.05 -5.31
C GLU A 591 -16.39 21.16 -4.34
N GLU A 592 -16.26 19.82 -4.45
CA GLU A 592 -16.81 18.89 -3.44
C GLU A 592 -16.16 19.15 -2.06
N VAL A 593 -14.84 19.40 -2.01
CA VAL A 593 -14.14 19.78 -0.78
C VAL A 593 -14.74 21.05 -0.18
N ARG A 594 -14.98 22.10 -0.97
CA ARG A 594 -15.58 23.36 -0.49
C ARG A 594 -16.97 23.16 0.11
N GLN A 595 -17.79 22.35 -0.53
CA GLN A 595 -19.14 22.03 -0.04
C GLN A 595 -19.08 21.30 1.31
N LEU A 596 -18.16 20.35 1.45
CA LEU A 596 -17.95 19.63 2.71
C LEU A 596 -17.38 20.56 3.79
N MET A 597 -16.41 21.42 3.47
CA MET A 597 -15.86 22.42 4.37
C MET A 597 -16.94 23.36 4.93
N ALA A 598 -17.82 23.86 4.06
CA ALA A 598 -18.95 24.70 4.45
C ALA A 598 -19.85 23.99 5.48
N SER A 599 -20.18 22.72 5.23
CA SER A 599 -21.00 21.89 6.14
C SER A 599 -20.32 21.60 7.49
N LEU A 600 -18.99 21.54 7.49
CA LEU A 600 -18.16 21.28 8.67
C LEU A 600 -17.77 22.57 9.42
N GLY A 601 -18.11 23.74 8.87
CA GLY A 601 -17.86 25.05 9.47
C GLY A 601 -16.42 25.56 9.33
N PHE A 602 -15.71 25.16 8.27
CA PHE A 602 -14.31 25.56 8.03
C PHE A 602 -14.18 26.47 6.80
N ARG A 603 -13.44 27.57 6.95
CA ARG A 603 -13.18 28.54 5.87
C ARG A 603 -11.96 28.16 5.04
N THR A 604 -10.98 27.51 5.66
CA THR A 604 -9.75 27.07 4.99
C THR A 604 -9.38 25.64 5.36
N ILE A 605 -8.65 24.93 4.49
CA ILE A 605 -8.10 23.60 4.76
C ILE A 605 -7.22 23.64 6.00
N ASP A 606 -6.47 24.72 6.19
CA ASP A 606 -5.61 24.91 7.37
C ASP A 606 -6.37 24.81 8.70
N GLU A 607 -7.65 25.17 8.73
CA GLU A 607 -8.50 25.04 9.94
C GLU A 607 -8.96 23.59 10.18
N MET A 608 -8.98 22.75 9.13
CA MET A 608 -9.38 21.34 9.20
C MET A 608 -8.26 20.42 9.66
N ILE A 609 -7.00 20.76 9.38
CA ILE A 609 -5.88 19.83 9.52
C ILE A 609 -5.78 19.30 10.96
N GLY A 610 -5.93 17.98 11.11
CA GLY A 610 -5.87 17.29 12.40
C GLY A 610 -7.12 17.40 13.29
N ARG A 611 -8.23 17.94 12.78
CA ARG A 611 -9.53 18.07 13.47
C ARG A 611 -10.33 16.77 13.48
N VAL A 612 -9.76 15.72 14.06
CA VAL A 612 -10.41 14.41 14.20
C VAL A 612 -11.72 14.45 15.00
N ASP A 613 -11.97 15.51 15.78
CA ASP A 613 -13.24 15.77 16.47
C ASP A 613 -14.45 15.98 15.53
N ARG A 614 -14.19 16.20 14.23
CA ARG A 614 -15.20 16.28 13.17
C ARG A 614 -15.44 14.94 12.46
N LEU A 615 -14.77 13.88 12.91
CA LEU A 615 -15.00 12.51 12.48
C LEU A 615 -15.67 11.73 13.60
N ASP A 616 -16.63 10.91 13.22
CA ASP A 616 -17.20 9.88 14.08
C ASP A 616 -17.06 8.53 13.38
N MET A 617 -17.09 7.46 14.15
CA MET A 617 -17.20 6.13 13.58
C MET A 617 -18.66 5.90 13.16
N ARG A 618 -18.89 5.70 11.86
CA ARG A 618 -20.16 5.15 11.40
C ARG A 618 -20.26 3.75 11.98
N ARG A 619 -21.20 3.53 12.90
CA ARG A 619 -21.53 2.16 13.34
C ARG A 619 -21.89 1.37 12.07
N ALA A 620 -21.08 0.39 11.73
CA ALA A 620 -21.40 -0.56 10.67
C ALA A 620 -22.51 -1.47 11.20
N VAL A 621 -23.75 -0.97 11.19
CA VAL A 621 -24.89 -1.64 11.85
C VAL A 621 -25.25 -2.94 11.13
N ASP A 622 -24.94 -3.05 9.83
CA ASP A 622 -25.52 -4.07 8.96
C ASP A 622 -24.60 -5.27 8.62
N HIS A 623 -23.26 -5.15 8.75
CA HIS A 623 -22.35 -6.27 8.43
C HIS A 623 -21.82 -6.97 9.69
N TRP A 624 -22.07 -8.28 9.80
CA TRP A 624 -21.76 -9.06 11.00
C TRP A 624 -20.27 -9.07 11.40
N LYS A 625 -19.33 -9.05 10.43
CA LYS A 625 -17.88 -8.93 10.71
C LYS A 625 -17.44 -7.52 11.12
N ALA A 626 -18.23 -6.50 10.82
CA ALA A 626 -17.89 -5.11 11.12
C ALA A 626 -18.33 -4.67 12.54
N LYS A 627 -19.09 -5.53 13.25
CA LYS A 627 -19.60 -5.25 14.61
C LYS A 627 -18.50 -5.01 15.65
N GLY A 628 -17.33 -5.61 15.47
CA GLY A 628 -16.18 -5.47 16.38
C GLY A 628 -15.17 -4.40 15.97
N VAL A 629 -15.40 -3.68 14.87
CA VAL A 629 -14.46 -2.66 14.40
C VAL A 629 -14.48 -1.46 15.35
N ASP A 630 -13.32 -0.97 15.73
CA ASP A 630 -13.14 0.26 16.51
C ASP A 630 -12.02 1.11 15.89
N LEU A 631 -12.33 2.36 15.60
CA LEU A 631 -11.41 3.35 15.03
C LEU A 631 -10.90 4.36 16.06
N SER A 632 -11.22 4.20 17.34
CA SER A 632 -10.85 5.12 18.43
C SER A 632 -9.36 5.44 18.47
N LYS A 633 -8.48 4.45 18.22
CA LYS A 633 -7.01 4.64 18.14
C LYS A 633 -6.60 5.58 16.99
N LEU A 634 -7.28 5.51 15.84
CA LEU A 634 -7.01 6.38 14.69
C LEU A 634 -7.55 7.79 14.93
N LEU A 635 -8.74 7.89 15.54
CA LEU A 635 -9.41 9.17 15.83
C LEU A 635 -8.94 9.81 17.14
N TYR A 636 -7.87 9.29 17.75
CA TYR A 636 -7.27 9.87 18.94
C TYR A 636 -6.65 11.23 18.63
N GLN A 637 -7.13 12.26 19.33
CA GLN A 637 -6.56 13.60 19.26
C GLN A 637 -5.38 13.72 20.24
N ALA A 638 -4.16 13.74 19.71
CA ALA A 638 -2.97 13.93 20.53
C ALA A 638 -3.02 15.28 21.28
N PRO A 639 -2.74 15.31 22.60
CA PRO A 639 -2.75 16.54 23.37
C PRO A 639 -1.66 17.49 22.86
N THR A 640 -2.04 18.71 22.54
CA THR A 640 -1.12 19.78 22.16
C THR A 640 -0.64 20.50 23.42
N ARG A 641 0.68 20.69 23.54
CA ARG A 641 1.23 21.65 24.50
C ARG A 641 1.13 23.05 23.91
N ASP A 642 1.09 24.07 24.76
CA ASP A 642 1.09 25.47 24.29
C ASP A 642 2.24 25.72 23.30
N GLY A 643 1.90 26.27 22.13
CA GLY A 643 2.85 26.56 21.06
C GLY A 643 3.22 25.38 20.14
N VAL A 644 2.71 24.16 20.37
CA VAL A 644 2.92 23.04 19.45
C VAL A 644 1.92 23.12 18.29
N ALA A 645 2.44 23.23 17.07
CA ALA A 645 1.63 23.25 15.86
C ALA A 645 1.05 21.86 15.54
N ILE A 646 -0.18 21.83 15.01
CA ILE A 646 -0.87 20.62 14.54
C ILE A 646 -0.79 20.44 13.01
N ARG A 647 -0.24 21.43 12.32
CA ARG A 647 -0.08 21.48 10.86
C ARG A 647 1.26 22.12 10.51
N ASN A 648 1.65 22.06 9.24
CA ASN A 648 2.85 22.75 8.80
C ASN A 648 2.62 24.28 8.82
N ASN A 649 3.52 25.01 9.48
CA ASN A 649 3.47 26.47 9.58
C ASN A 649 4.86 27.12 9.65
N ALA A 650 5.91 26.33 9.50
CA ALA A 650 7.30 26.79 9.51
C ALA A 650 8.11 26.03 8.46
N THR A 651 9.22 26.64 8.04
CA THR A 651 10.22 26.04 7.16
C THR A 651 11.37 25.42 7.95
N GLN A 652 12.10 24.49 7.33
CA GLN A 652 13.32 23.93 7.87
C GLN A 652 14.52 24.84 7.61
N ASP A 653 15.41 24.99 8.60
CA ASP A 653 16.77 25.49 8.37
C ASP A 653 17.67 24.32 7.95
N HIS A 654 18.26 24.42 6.77
CA HIS A 654 19.13 23.41 6.16
C HIS A 654 20.62 23.69 6.38
N ASN A 655 20.97 24.76 7.10
CA ASN A 655 22.36 25.20 7.35
C ASN A 655 23.19 25.41 6.07
N LEU A 656 22.56 25.72 4.93
CA LEU A 656 23.27 25.86 3.64
C LEU A 656 24.30 26.99 3.63
N GLY A 657 24.08 28.05 4.42
CA GLY A 657 25.02 29.16 4.53
C GLY A 657 26.38 28.80 5.14
N ALA A 658 26.49 27.65 5.81
CA ALA A 658 27.74 27.17 6.40
C ALA A 658 28.55 26.26 5.46
N ALA A 659 28.03 25.94 4.26
CA ALA A 659 28.73 25.10 3.30
C ALA A 659 29.92 25.84 2.67
N MET A 660 31.06 25.14 2.53
CA MET A 660 32.27 25.68 1.88
C MET A 660 32.00 26.14 0.44
N ASP A 661 31.06 25.48 -0.25
CA ASP A 661 30.59 25.85 -1.58
C ASP A 661 30.14 27.31 -1.69
N MET A 662 29.62 27.92 -0.61
CA MET A 662 29.23 29.34 -0.62
C MET A 662 30.44 30.26 -0.83
N GLU A 663 31.58 29.95 -0.20
CA GLU A 663 32.83 30.69 -0.41
C GLU A 663 33.39 30.47 -1.82
N LEU A 664 33.29 29.24 -2.33
CA LEU A 664 33.73 28.90 -3.68
C LEU A 664 32.87 29.57 -4.76
N ILE A 665 31.55 29.61 -4.59
CA ILE A 665 30.61 30.30 -5.48
C ILE A 665 30.92 31.80 -5.49
N GLU A 666 31.13 32.41 -4.33
CA GLU A 666 31.49 33.83 -4.22
C GLU A 666 32.80 34.12 -4.97
N ALA A 667 33.84 33.31 -4.74
CA ALA A 667 35.13 33.44 -5.43
C ALA A 667 35.02 33.21 -6.94
N ALA A 668 34.06 32.40 -7.39
CA ALA A 668 33.83 32.08 -8.80
C ALA A 668 32.87 33.03 -9.52
N LYS A 669 32.25 34.01 -8.84
CA LYS A 669 31.32 34.98 -9.45
C LYS A 669 31.80 35.58 -10.77
N PRO A 670 33.06 36.03 -10.92
CA PRO A 670 33.53 36.56 -12.19
C PRO A 670 33.36 35.61 -13.37
N ALA A 671 33.55 34.30 -13.16
CA ALA A 671 33.40 33.28 -14.21
C ALA A 671 31.93 32.90 -14.47
N LEU A 672 31.06 33.04 -13.47
CA LEU A 672 29.63 32.71 -13.56
C LEU A 672 28.85 33.82 -14.28
N GLU A 673 29.20 35.09 -14.05
CA GLU A 673 28.49 36.25 -14.58
C GLU A 673 28.98 36.70 -15.97
N SER A 674 30.21 36.36 -16.36
CA SER A 674 30.79 36.76 -17.66
C SER A 674 30.35 35.91 -18.86
N ARG A 675 29.16 35.28 -18.80
CA ARG A 675 28.66 34.36 -19.83
C ARG A 675 27.96 35.06 -20.99
#